data_AF-A0A660R3V5-F1
#
_entry.id   AF-A0A660R3V5-F1
#
_cell.length_a   1.000
_cell.length_b   1.000
_cell.length_c   1.000
_cell.angle_alpha   90.00
_cell.angle_beta   90.00
_cell.angle_gamma   90.00
#
_symmetry.space_group_name_H-M   'P 1'
#
loop_
_entity.id
_entity.type
_entity.pdbx_description
1 polymer ?
#
loop_
_entity_poly.entity_id
_entity_poly.type
_entity_poly.pdbx_seq_one_letter_code
_entity_poly.pdbx_strand_id
1 'polypeptide(L)'
;YGVQPDVVKLFAFDGVRYIVTVDCGITAHDAVQIAKRHGIKMVITDHHEIKGEIPPAEAVINPKRSDDPYPFKELAGVGVAYKLVQALSSRLGNKLRDDLLDLVALGTVADMVPLLNENRYFVKKGLETLSKTKRPGLRRLIRKLGLNGTITAQDVSYKIAPKINAAGRMGSAEEAFNLIVTTNYAEAEKLVRRLFNLNYLRRETESKIFKEAIEKIELEGLDKDPIIAVVDDNWHVGVIGIVAAKLAGRYSKPVVVISLKNGLGRGSARSANGANIMDIFLKFSDHFYELGGHSMAVGFTIDPDKIPFLLEKFRNVSLEREEEDIVIDAELKRYSARLVNEMNLLRPFGQGNPEPCFLMKDLSVERIQVFGEKNQGVRMTVRKDDKVFEITGYGFKKIVDTISQIHPNFLKLDAVVGLRPLSGSFQFQMVDLRFYMDHVLESKKNYPVFKEENKVSFASEFDGMEKFLEEPTKYGIFMDIKERNSLYLKLINGVKKRVGVISLNNSLALNIYHAILRHFPRRKLGYLNSLVSKKSDDGFDFMTLTYFMKNPDVLREYDVFVLNEPAALMAFSENELVQNFLSVFEDNKEKFLTIGSTLTNEVEDFISNDFRIIDKSKRVEFMIMDLRDKEILKDVLKKESYTILLSDQKEIPKLLKEAVKISGEKDITFYANAMKDHHKMMVMSSITKDRIRKFICSTNTDGLPSILGEDEVYLLDFPLTSLEIIDAIQRSGMILNLAYSKEDIL
;
A
#
# COMPACT_ATOMS: atom_id res chain seq x y z
N TYR A 1 2.66 -27.02 29.94
CA TYR A 1 2.21 -27.96 28.88
C TYR A 1 2.89 -29.31 29.14
N GLY A 2 2.40 -30.41 28.56
CA GLY A 2 2.98 -31.74 28.69
C GLY A 2 2.58 -32.49 29.96
N VAL A 3 3.19 -33.66 30.18
CA VAL A 3 2.89 -34.54 31.32
C VAL A 3 3.54 -34.02 32.58
N GLN A 4 2.72 -33.64 33.56
CA GLN A 4 3.19 -33.07 34.83
C GLN A 4 3.55 -34.19 35.82
N PRO A 5 4.73 -34.13 36.46
CA PRO A 5 5.16 -35.03 37.54
C PRO A 5 4.07 -35.32 38.60
N ASP A 6 3.36 -34.29 39.06
CA ASP A 6 2.37 -34.43 40.11
C ASP A 6 1.10 -35.16 39.65
N VAL A 7 0.74 -35.04 38.37
CA VAL A 7 -0.38 -35.82 37.79
C VAL A 7 -0.03 -37.31 37.74
N VAL A 8 1.23 -37.65 37.47
CA VAL A 8 1.68 -39.06 37.50
C VAL A 8 1.61 -39.64 38.91
N LYS A 9 1.92 -38.84 39.95
CA LYS A 9 1.75 -39.27 41.35
C LYS A 9 0.28 -39.54 41.70
N LEU A 10 -0.62 -38.69 41.21
CA LEU A 10 -2.07 -38.91 41.37
C LEU A 10 -2.51 -40.21 40.70
N PHE A 11 -2.10 -40.46 39.45
CA PHE A 11 -2.40 -41.72 38.76
C PHE A 11 -1.82 -42.95 39.48
N ALA A 12 -0.65 -42.82 40.10
CA ALA A 12 -0.09 -43.88 40.94
C ALA A 12 -0.98 -44.17 42.16
N PHE A 13 -1.48 -43.13 42.82
CA PHE A 13 -2.44 -43.25 43.92
C PHE A 13 -3.74 -43.93 43.49
N ASP A 14 -4.22 -43.60 42.29
CA ASP A 14 -5.43 -44.20 41.69
C ASP A 14 -5.21 -45.64 41.15
N GLY A 15 -4.00 -46.21 41.32
CA GLY A 15 -3.68 -47.58 40.91
C GLY A 15 -3.47 -47.77 39.40
N VAL A 16 -3.26 -46.70 38.64
CA VAL A 16 -2.97 -46.76 37.20
C VAL A 16 -1.68 -47.54 36.95
N ARG A 17 -1.70 -48.48 36.00
CA ARG A 17 -0.55 -49.34 35.66
C ARG A 17 0.13 -48.99 34.34
N TYR A 18 -0.59 -48.31 33.45
CA TYR A 18 -0.13 -47.96 32.12
C TYR A 18 -0.56 -46.54 31.77
N ILE A 19 0.35 -45.76 31.22
CA ILE A 19 0.08 -44.43 30.67
C ILE A 19 0.50 -44.43 29.21
N VAL A 20 -0.40 -44.07 28.31
CA VAL A 20 -0.09 -43.81 26.90
C VAL A 20 -0.31 -42.33 26.65
N THR A 21 0.75 -41.60 26.30
CA THR A 21 0.62 -40.19 25.94
C THR A 21 0.28 -40.07 24.46
N VAL A 22 -0.43 -39.01 24.11
CA VAL A 22 -0.70 -38.63 22.73
C VAL A 22 -0.30 -37.18 22.57
N ASP A 23 0.43 -36.89 21.49
CA ASP A 23 0.83 -35.54 21.11
C ASP A 23 1.69 -34.83 22.18
N CYS A 24 2.30 -35.57 23.10
CA CYS A 24 3.15 -35.01 24.14
C CYS A 24 4.00 -36.09 24.80
N GLY A 25 5.00 -35.67 25.58
CA GLY A 25 5.77 -36.54 26.46
C GLY A 25 7.25 -36.65 26.10
N ILE A 26 7.67 -36.21 24.91
CA ILE A 26 9.09 -36.33 24.47
C ILE A 26 10.07 -35.55 25.35
N THR A 27 9.59 -34.55 26.10
CA THR A 27 10.40 -33.78 27.06
C THR A 27 10.15 -34.17 28.52
N ALA A 28 9.24 -35.12 28.79
CA ALA A 28 8.69 -35.39 30.13
C ALA A 28 9.57 -36.34 30.98
N HIS A 29 10.87 -36.05 31.07
CA HIS A 29 11.86 -36.88 31.77
C HIS A 29 11.48 -37.18 33.23
N ASP A 30 11.14 -36.14 34.00
CA ASP A 30 10.81 -36.30 35.43
C ASP A 30 9.53 -37.11 35.64
N ALA A 31 8.52 -36.88 34.79
CA ALA A 31 7.27 -37.61 34.83
C ALA A 31 7.47 -39.10 34.55
N VAL A 32 8.32 -39.43 33.56
CA VAL A 32 8.69 -40.82 33.24
C VAL A 32 9.45 -41.48 34.39
N GLN A 33 10.37 -40.76 35.04
CA GLN A 33 11.09 -41.29 36.20
C GLN A 33 10.15 -41.58 37.37
N ILE A 34 9.19 -40.70 37.65
CA ILE A 34 8.18 -40.91 38.70
C ILE A 34 7.30 -42.11 38.35
N ALA A 35 6.82 -42.21 37.10
CA ALA A 35 6.05 -43.36 36.64
C ALA A 35 6.81 -44.67 36.91
N LYS A 36 8.10 -44.71 36.56
CA LYS A 36 8.97 -45.87 36.79
C LYS A 36 9.12 -46.22 38.28
N ARG A 37 9.32 -45.23 39.16
CA ARG A 37 9.39 -45.44 40.62
C ARG A 37 8.11 -46.04 41.21
N HIS A 38 6.96 -45.71 40.63
CA HIS A 38 5.65 -46.23 41.04
C HIS A 38 5.22 -47.49 40.28
N GLY A 39 6.09 -48.09 39.46
CA GLY A 39 5.78 -49.30 38.69
C GLY A 39 4.74 -49.10 37.58
N ILE A 40 4.59 -47.86 37.10
CA ILE A 40 3.73 -47.49 35.97
C ILE A 40 4.55 -47.56 34.69
N LYS A 41 4.04 -48.30 33.70
CA LYS A 41 4.63 -48.36 32.36
C LYS A 41 4.12 -47.21 31.51
N MET A 42 5.04 -46.39 31.01
CA MET A 42 4.70 -45.22 30.21
C MET A 42 5.13 -45.41 28.76
N VAL A 43 4.19 -45.29 27.82
CA VAL A 43 4.43 -45.28 26.37
C VAL A 43 4.20 -43.86 25.88
N ILE A 44 5.21 -43.28 25.23
CA ILE A 44 5.14 -41.94 24.68
C ILE A 44 4.78 -42.02 23.20
N THR A 45 3.72 -41.33 22.77
CA THR A 45 3.48 -41.05 21.35
C THR A 45 3.46 -39.55 21.12
N ASP A 46 4.43 -39.08 20.32
CA ASP A 46 4.71 -37.66 20.14
C ASP A 46 5.29 -37.42 18.74
N HIS A 47 5.35 -36.16 18.32
CA HIS A 47 5.89 -35.73 17.03
C HIS A 47 6.75 -34.46 17.11
N HIS A 48 6.85 -33.85 18.30
CA HIS A 48 7.68 -32.68 18.52
C HIS A 48 9.17 -32.97 18.31
N GLU A 49 9.93 -31.90 18.06
CA GLU A 49 11.39 -31.95 17.95
C GLU A 49 12.04 -32.49 19.23
N ILE A 50 13.04 -33.36 19.06
CA ILE A 50 13.77 -33.97 20.16
C ILE A 50 14.97 -33.09 20.48
N LYS A 51 14.91 -32.36 21.60
CA LYS A 51 15.98 -31.50 22.08
C LYS A 51 16.69 -32.19 23.25
N GLY A 52 17.73 -32.96 22.96
CA GLY A 52 18.54 -33.67 23.96
C GLY A 52 18.24 -35.17 24.04
N GLU A 53 18.35 -35.74 25.23
CA GLU A 53 18.12 -37.16 25.47
C GLU A 53 16.62 -37.52 25.35
N ILE A 54 16.36 -38.77 25.00
CA ILE A 54 15.00 -39.32 24.94
C ILE A 54 14.61 -39.81 26.34
N PRO A 55 13.41 -39.49 26.86
CA PRO A 55 12.98 -39.96 28.17
C PRO A 55 13.03 -41.49 28.26
N PRO A 56 13.48 -42.06 29.40
CA PRO A 56 13.64 -43.51 29.56
C PRO A 56 12.31 -44.23 29.84
N ALA A 57 11.34 -44.04 28.95
CA ALA A 57 10.00 -44.62 29.00
C ALA A 57 10.01 -46.09 28.52
N GLU A 58 8.90 -46.82 28.73
CA GLU A 58 8.77 -48.21 28.26
C GLU A 58 8.89 -48.29 26.73
N ALA A 59 8.32 -47.31 26.03
CA ALA A 59 8.50 -47.12 24.59
C ALA A 59 8.30 -45.64 24.23
N VAL A 60 8.99 -45.19 23.19
CA VAL A 60 8.85 -43.84 22.62
C VAL A 60 8.61 -43.95 21.12
N ILE A 61 7.44 -43.53 20.67
CA ILE A 61 7.03 -43.50 19.27
C ILE A 61 7.04 -42.03 18.84
N ASN A 62 8.11 -41.62 18.16
CA ASN A 62 8.24 -40.31 17.56
C ASN A 62 9.03 -40.46 16.25
N PRO A 63 8.46 -40.07 15.09
CA PRO A 63 9.12 -40.26 13.82
C PRO A 63 10.42 -39.45 13.71
N LYS A 64 10.59 -38.37 14.49
CA LYS A 64 11.78 -37.50 14.46
C LYS A 64 12.96 -38.01 15.28
N ARG A 65 12.87 -39.24 15.80
CA ARG A 65 14.00 -39.95 16.41
C ARG A 65 15.12 -40.14 15.39
N SER A 66 16.34 -39.83 15.82
CA SER A 66 17.54 -39.97 14.98
C SER A 66 17.84 -41.43 14.62
N ASP A 67 17.46 -42.37 15.49
CA ASP A 67 17.60 -43.82 15.30
C ASP A 67 16.40 -44.48 14.62
N ASP A 68 15.34 -43.73 14.30
CA ASP A 68 14.15 -44.26 13.64
C ASP A 68 14.26 -44.18 12.11
N PRO A 69 14.20 -45.31 11.38
CA PRO A 69 14.26 -45.31 9.92
C PRO A 69 12.93 -44.91 9.24
N TYR A 70 11.88 -44.57 9.99
CA TYR A 70 10.58 -44.24 9.41
C TYR A 70 10.68 -43.09 8.38
N PRO A 71 10.21 -43.27 7.14
CA PRO A 71 10.56 -42.39 6.03
C PRO A 71 9.92 -41.00 6.09
N PHE A 72 8.77 -40.86 6.75
CA PHE A 72 8.04 -39.59 6.82
C PHE A 72 8.06 -39.00 8.23
N LYS A 73 8.83 -37.92 8.40
CA LYS A 73 9.15 -37.31 9.70
C LYS A 73 8.11 -36.31 10.21
N GLU A 74 7.19 -35.88 9.35
CA GLU A 74 6.28 -34.76 9.61
C GLU A 74 4.87 -35.19 10.07
N LEU A 75 4.66 -36.44 10.50
CA LEU A 75 3.35 -36.85 11.02
C LEU A 75 2.88 -35.92 12.15
N ALA A 76 1.61 -35.53 12.12
CA ALA A 76 0.97 -34.89 13.29
C ALA A 76 0.89 -35.88 14.46
N GLY A 77 0.77 -35.39 15.69
CA GLY A 77 0.58 -36.25 16.87
C GLY A 77 -0.61 -37.23 16.73
N VAL A 78 -1.73 -36.77 16.14
CA VAL A 78 -2.87 -37.65 15.82
C VAL A 78 -2.55 -38.71 14.75
N GLY A 79 -1.63 -38.40 13.83
CA GLY A 79 -1.12 -39.33 12.82
C GLY A 79 -0.27 -40.44 13.47
N VAL A 80 0.60 -40.07 14.41
CA VAL A 80 1.39 -41.03 15.21
C VAL A 80 0.46 -41.94 16.03
N ALA A 81 -0.56 -41.37 16.69
CA ALA A 81 -1.57 -42.15 17.41
C ALA A 81 -2.35 -43.10 16.47
N TYR A 82 -2.72 -42.65 15.27
CA TYR A 82 -3.37 -43.49 14.27
C TYR A 82 -2.48 -44.64 13.80
N LYS A 83 -1.17 -44.42 13.64
CA LYS A 83 -0.18 -45.47 13.33
C LYS A 83 -0.08 -46.51 14.44
N LEU A 84 -0.11 -46.08 15.70
CA LEU A 84 -0.17 -47.01 16.82
C LEU A 84 -1.46 -47.86 16.76
N VAL A 85 -2.62 -47.25 16.53
CA VAL A 85 -3.90 -47.97 16.36
C VAL A 85 -3.85 -48.93 15.17
N GLN A 86 -3.21 -48.55 14.06
CA GLN A 86 -3.01 -49.40 12.89
C GLN A 86 -2.14 -50.62 13.23
N ALA A 87 -1.02 -50.42 13.91
CA ALA A 87 -0.13 -51.49 14.34
C ALA A 87 -0.82 -52.46 15.32
N LEU A 88 -1.55 -51.92 16.31
CA LEU A 88 -2.31 -52.73 17.27
C LEU A 88 -3.41 -53.52 16.58
N SER A 89 -4.15 -52.90 15.65
CA SER A 89 -5.22 -53.55 14.90
C SER A 89 -4.67 -54.71 14.08
N SER A 90 -3.55 -54.51 13.37
CA SER A 90 -2.85 -55.57 12.63
C SER A 90 -2.39 -56.70 13.55
N ARG A 91 -1.78 -56.36 14.69
CA ARG A 91 -1.26 -57.35 15.66
C ARG A 91 -2.34 -58.20 16.32
N LEU A 92 -3.54 -57.63 16.48
CA LEU A 92 -4.71 -58.28 17.07
C LEU A 92 -5.62 -58.95 16.03
N GLY A 93 -5.32 -58.84 14.73
CA GLY A 93 -6.18 -59.38 13.66
C GLY A 93 -7.48 -58.60 13.45
N ASN A 94 -7.57 -57.36 13.94
CA ASN A 94 -8.73 -56.50 13.81
C ASN A 94 -8.66 -55.65 12.54
N LYS A 95 -9.82 -55.41 11.91
CA LYS A 95 -9.91 -54.47 10.78
C LYS A 95 -9.72 -53.04 11.28
N LEU A 96 -8.84 -52.28 10.61
CA LEU A 96 -8.66 -50.86 10.89
C LEU A 96 -9.95 -50.09 10.60
N ARG A 97 -10.31 -49.19 11.51
CA ARG A 97 -11.51 -48.38 11.42
C ARG A 97 -11.30 -47.15 10.53
N ASP A 98 -11.88 -47.18 9.33
CA ASP A 98 -11.84 -46.06 8.38
C ASP A 98 -12.54 -44.79 8.92
N ASP A 99 -13.49 -44.97 9.85
CA ASP A 99 -14.23 -43.88 10.48
C ASP A 99 -13.39 -43.07 11.48
N LEU A 100 -12.12 -43.45 11.72
CA LEU A 100 -11.18 -42.66 12.53
C LEU A 100 -10.49 -41.57 11.71
N LEU A 101 -10.47 -41.68 10.38
CA LEU A 101 -9.76 -40.74 9.52
C LEU A 101 -10.33 -39.31 9.60
N ASP A 102 -11.61 -39.14 9.98
CA ASP A 102 -12.17 -37.80 10.21
C ASP A 102 -11.45 -37.08 11.36
N LEU A 103 -11.11 -37.78 12.45
CA LEU A 103 -10.33 -37.27 13.56
C LEU A 103 -8.87 -37.04 13.18
N VAL A 104 -8.28 -37.95 12.40
CA VAL A 104 -6.89 -37.81 11.92
C VAL A 104 -6.76 -36.55 11.06
N ALA A 105 -7.68 -36.34 10.11
CA ALA A 105 -7.68 -35.12 9.30
C ALA A 105 -7.90 -33.87 10.14
N LEU A 106 -8.87 -33.91 11.07
CA LEU A 106 -9.17 -32.77 11.94
C LEU A 106 -7.95 -32.35 12.78
N GLY A 107 -7.29 -33.31 13.43
CA GLY A 107 -6.09 -33.04 14.22
C GLY A 107 -4.91 -32.60 13.36
N THR A 108 -4.64 -33.29 12.25
CA THR A 108 -3.51 -32.96 11.35
C THR A 108 -3.63 -31.54 10.79
N VAL A 109 -4.83 -31.12 10.39
CA VAL A 109 -5.05 -29.76 9.87
C VAL A 109 -5.03 -28.72 10.99
N ALA A 110 -5.51 -29.05 12.20
CA ALA A 110 -5.47 -28.15 13.35
C ALA A 110 -4.04 -27.92 13.88
N ASP A 111 -3.18 -28.91 13.73
CA ASP A 111 -1.78 -28.92 14.14
C ASP A 111 -0.84 -28.19 13.16
N MET A 112 -1.37 -27.79 11.99
CA MET A 112 -0.64 -26.99 10.99
C MET A 112 0.70 -27.63 10.55
N VAL A 113 0.79 -28.96 10.53
CA VAL A 113 1.95 -29.70 10.00
C VAL A 113 1.92 -29.78 8.47
N PRO A 114 3.07 -30.02 7.79
CA PRO A 114 3.12 -30.17 6.34
C PRO A 114 2.13 -31.20 5.78
N LEU A 115 1.28 -30.78 4.84
CA LEU A 115 0.30 -31.60 4.12
C LEU A 115 0.94 -32.29 2.91
N LEU A 116 2.00 -33.03 3.18
CA LEU A 116 2.75 -33.84 2.23
C LEU A 116 2.59 -35.33 2.54
N ASN A 117 2.92 -36.19 1.57
CA ASN A 117 2.99 -37.64 1.72
C ASN A 117 1.82 -38.25 2.54
N GLU A 118 2.08 -38.85 3.71
CA GLU A 118 1.06 -39.52 4.51
C GLU A 118 0.05 -38.55 5.13
N ASN A 119 0.49 -37.39 5.62
CA ASN A 119 -0.43 -36.36 6.11
C ASN A 119 -1.40 -35.93 5.00
N ARG A 120 -0.89 -35.78 3.77
CA ARG A 120 -1.72 -35.45 2.61
C ARG A 120 -2.77 -36.54 2.36
N TYR A 121 -2.39 -37.81 2.43
CA TYR A 121 -3.31 -38.93 2.29
C TYR A 121 -4.37 -38.93 3.41
N PHE A 122 -3.95 -38.84 4.67
CA PHE A 122 -4.85 -38.83 5.82
C PHE A 122 -5.82 -37.66 5.78
N VAL A 123 -5.35 -36.47 5.44
CA VAL A 123 -6.21 -35.29 5.31
C VAL A 123 -7.16 -35.45 4.12
N LYS A 124 -6.69 -35.89 2.95
CA LYS A 124 -7.55 -36.09 1.78
C LYS A 124 -8.69 -37.08 2.07
N LYS A 125 -8.37 -38.26 2.60
CA LYS A 125 -9.38 -39.28 2.94
C LYS A 125 -10.21 -38.93 4.16
N GLY A 126 -9.59 -38.34 5.17
CA GLY A 126 -10.28 -37.93 6.37
C GLY A 126 -11.23 -36.75 6.15
N LEU A 127 -10.96 -35.82 5.23
CA LEU A 127 -11.91 -34.78 4.82
C LEU A 127 -13.13 -35.37 4.10
N GLU A 128 -12.94 -36.36 3.22
CA GLU A 128 -14.04 -37.12 2.60
C GLU A 128 -14.92 -37.79 3.67
N THR A 129 -14.29 -38.38 4.70
CA THR A 129 -14.99 -38.99 5.84
C THR A 129 -15.66 -37.94 6.73
N LEU A 130 -15.01 -36.81 7.02
CA LEU A 130 -15.51 -35.73 7.86
C LEU A 130 -16.76 -35.09 7.26
N SER A 131 -16.78 -34.89 5.94
CA SER A 131 -17.97 -34.44 5.20
C SER A 131 -19.21 -35.31 5.43
N LYS A 132 -19.00 -36.60 5.74
CA LYS A 132 -20.06 -37.58 5.96
C LYS A 132 -20.00 -38.16 7.38
N THR A 133 -19.39 -37.43 8.32
CA THR A 133 -19.14 -37.97 9.66
C THR A 133 -20.44 -38.39 10.35
N LYS A 134 -20.39 -39.55 11.00
CA LYS A 134 -21.50 -40.10 11.78
C LYS A 134 -21.44 -39.66 13.25
N ARG A 135 -20.39 -38.96 13.66
CA ARG A 135 -20.21 -38.47 15.04
C ARG A 135 -21.21 -37.35 15.33
N PRO A 136 -22.16 -37.54 16.27
CA PRO A 136 -23.21 -36.55 16.56
C PRO A 136 -22.68 -35.15 16.82
N GLY A 137 -21.62 -35.03 17.64
CA GLY A 137 -20.98 -33.76 17.97
C GLY A 137 -20.39 -33.03 16.75
N LEU A 138 -19.53 -33.70 15.99
CA LEU A 138 -18.92 -33.11 14.79
C LEU A 138 -19.96 -32.76 13.73
N ARG A 139 -20.93 -33.65 13.49
CA ARG A 139 -22.03 -33.40 12.55
C ARG A 139 -22.85 -32.17 12.97
N ARG A 140 -23.13 -31.99 14.26
CA ARG A 140 -23.86 -30.83 14.75
C ARG A 140 -23.03 -29.54 14.65
N LEU A 141 -21.74 -29.61 14.97
CA LEU A 141 -20.80 -28.49 14.83
C LEU A 141 -20.72 -28.00 13.38
N ILE A 142 -20.50 -28.91 12.42
CA ILE A 142 -20.42 -28.63 10.99
C ILE A 142 -21.71 -27.96 10.50
N ARG A 143 -22.88 -28.52 10.85
CA ARG A 143 -24.18 -27.93 10.50
C ARG A 143 -24.37 -26.52 11.06
N LYS A 144 -24.00 -26.28 12.32
CA LYS A 144 -24.13 -24.96 12.94
C LYS A 144 -23.19 -23.93 12.31
N LEU A 145 -22.07 -24.37 11.74
CA LEU A 145 -21.16 -23.51 10.97
C LEU A 145 -21.66 -23.21 9.54
N GLY A 146 -22.82 -23.73 9.13
CA GLY A 146 -23.36 -23.56 7.79
C GLY A 146 -22.55 -24.28 6.71
N LEU A 147 -21.72 -25.26 7.11
CA LEU A 147 -20.91 -26.03 6.19
C LEU A 147 -21.74 -27.16 5.60
N ASN A 148 -21.98 -27.10 4.29
CA ASN A 148 -22.74 -28.09 3.54
C ASN A 148 -21.84 -28.71 2.46
N GLY A 149 -21.92 -30.04 2.29
CA GLY A 149 -21.18 -30.76 1.25
C GLY A 149 -19.71 -31.05 1.60
N THR A 150 -18.82 -30.78 0.65
CA THR A 150 -17.39 -31.11 0.77
C THR A 150 -16.70 -30.17 1.75
N ILE A 151 -16.12 -30.74 2.81
CA ILE A 151 -15.34 -30.01 3.81
C ILE A 151 -13.91 -29.92 3.32
N THR A 152 -13.36 -28.72 3.33
CA THR A 152 -11.97 -28.47 2.92
C THR A 152 -11.05 -28.34 4.13
N ALA A 153 -9.73 -28.46 3.92
CA ALA A 153 -8.75 -28.17 4.96
C ALA A 153 -8.90 -26.71 5.49
N GLN A 154 -9.24 -25.76 4.61
CA GLN A 154 -9.51 -24.38 5.00
C GLN A 154 -10.72 -24.26 5.93
N ASP A 155 -11.80 -25.00 5.67
CA ASP A 155 -12.95 -25.04 6.59
C ASP A 155 -12.55 -25.60 7.96
N VAL A 156 -11.68 -26.60 7.99
CA VAL A 156 -11.14 -27.12 9.25
C VAL A 156 -10.32 -26.05 9.97
N SER A 157 -9.29 -25.48 9.34
CA SER A 157 -8.37 -24.51 9.96
C SER A 157 -9.07 -23.23 10.43
N TYR A 158 -9.99 -22.67 9.63
CA TYR A 158 -10.59 -21.36 9.93
C TYR A 158 -11.96 -21.43 10.59
N LYS A 159 -12.71 -22.54 10.40
CA LYS A 159 -14.06 -22.67 10.94
C LYS A 159 -14.16 -23.72 12.03
N ILE A 160 -13.69 -24.95 11.84
CA ILE A 160 -13.95 -26.05 12.81
C ILE A 160 -12.96 -26.00 13.98
N ALA A 161 -11.66 -26.10 13.70
CA ALA A 161 -10.60 -26.16 14.71
C ALA A 161 -10.63 -24.98 15.70
N PRO A 162 -10.91 -23.72 15.29
CA PRO A 162 -10.96 -22.60 16.24
C PRO A 162 -12.05 -22.74 17.31
N LYS A 163 -13.15 -23.45 17.04
CA LYS A 163 -14.21 -23.65 18.05
C LYS A 163 -13.80 -24.72 19.05
N ILE A 164 -13.17 -25.78 18.57
CA ILE A 164 -12.61 -26.85 19.39
C ILE A 164 -11.50 -26.28 20.30
N ASN A 165 -10.56 -25.55 19.70
CA ASN A 165 -9.44 -24.95 20.43
C ASN A 165 -9.86 -23.84 21.40
N ALA A 166 -11.03 -23.20 21.19
CA ALA A 166 -11.54 -22.22 22.14
C ALA A 166 -11.86 -22.83 23.50
N ALA A 167 -12.24 -24.12 23.56
CA ALA A 167 -12.51 -24.81 24.81
C ALA A 167 -11.27 -24.86 25.70
N GLY A 168 -10.12 -25.28 25.16
CA GLY A 168 -8.85 -25.31 25.91
C GLY A 168 -8.28 -23.92 26.24
N ARG A 169 -8.70 -22.86 25.54
CA ARG A 169 -8.21 -21.48 25.77
C ARG A 169 -9.03 -20.70 26.79
N MET A 170 -10.35 -20.90 26.80
CA MET A 170 -11.30 -20.11 27.59
C MET A 170 -12.07 -20.91 28.63
N GLY A 171 -11.95 -22.24 28.62
CA GLY A 171 -12.71 -23.15 29.48
C GLY A 171 -11.94 -24.44 29.74
N SER A 172 -12.64 -25.58 29.68
CA SER A 172 -12.03 -26.90 29.83
C SER A 172 -11.86 -27.59 28.48
N ALA A 173 -10.67 -28.13 28.21
CA ALA A 173 -10.42 -28.97 27.03
C ALA A 173 -11.31 -30.24 27.02
N GLU A 174 -11.83 -30.65 28.17
CA GLU A 174 -12.75 -31.77 28.31
C GLU A 174 -14.06 -31.57 27.53
N GLU A 175 -14.55 -30.32 27.41
CA GLU A 175 -15.76 -30.03 26.64
C GLU A 175 -15.58 -30.34 25.15
N ALA A 176 -14.39 -30.08 24.60
CA ALA A 176 -14.04 -30.43 23.23
C ALA A 176 -13.90 -31.94 23.05
N PHE A 177 -13.28 -32.64 24.01
CA PHE A 177 -13.19 -34.10 24.00
C PHE A 177 -14.59 -34.74 24.04
N ASN A 178 -15.44 -34.33 24.98
CA ASN A 178 -16.81 -34.81 25.15
C ASN A 178 -17.65 -34.57 23.89
N LEU A 179 -17.41 -33.47 23.16
CA LEU A 179 -18.08 -33.23 21.89
C LEU A 179 -17.67 -34.27 20.83
N ILE A 180 -16.40 -34.65 20.78
CA ILE A 180 -15.88 -35.61 19.80
C ILE A 180 -16.40 -37.02 20.07
N VAL A 181 -16.47 -37.43 21.34
CA VAL A 181 -16.80 -38.81 21.73
C VAL A 181 -18.28 -39.05 22.02
N THR A 182 -19.09 -37.99 22.20
CA THR A 182 -20.51 -38.15 22.54
C THR A 182 -21.29 -38.88 21.44
N THR A 183 -22.12 -39.83 21.86
CA THR A 183 -23.10 -40.54 21.03
C THR A 183 -24.51 -39.96 21.15
N ASN A 184 -24.72 -39.01 22.07
CA ASN A 184 -26.02 -38.40 22.35
C ASN A 184 -26.19 -37.08 21.58
N TYR A 185 -27.21 -36.99 20.72
CA TYR A 185 -27.49 -35.80 19.92
C TYR A 185 -27.91 -34.57 20.75
N ALA A 186 -28.61 -34.77 21.87
CA ALA A 186 -28.99 -33.67 22.76
C ALA A 186 -27.76 -33.10 23.48
N GLU A 187 -26.85 -33.97 23.91
CA GLU A 187 -25.60 -33.55 24.53
C GLU A 187 -24.67 -32.86 23.52
N ALA A 188 -24.58 -33.39 22.30
CA ALA A 188 -23.89 -32.75 21.19
C ALA A 188 -24.39 -31.31 20.96
N GLU A 189 -25.70 -31.06 21.03
CA GLU A 189 -26.25 -29.71 20.87
C GLU A 189 -25.81 -28.76 21.99
N LYS A 190 -25.81 -29.22 23.25
CA LYS A 190 -25.35 -28.42 24.39
C LYS A 190 -23.87 -28.07 24.26
N LEU A 191 -23.03 -29.06 23.98
CA LEU A 191 -21.60 -28.88 23.82
C LEU A 191 -21.30 -27.95 22.64
N VAL A 192 -21.97 -28.11 21.50
CA VAL A 192 -21.81 -27.17 20.36
C VAL A 192 -22.19 -25.74 20.75
N ARG A 193 -23.27 -25.51 21.52
CA ARG A 193 -23.58 -24.16 22.03
C ARG A 193 -22.47 -23.62 22.93
N ARG A 194 -21.94 -24.47 23.82
CA ARG A 194 -20.85 -24.13 24.73
C ARG A 194 -19.58 -23.72 23.98
N LEU A 195 -19.11 -24.51 23.02
CA LEU A 195 -17.93 -24.19 22.20
C LEU A 195 -18.10 -22.88 21.40
N PHE A 196 -19.31 -22.62 20.88
CA PHE A 196 -19.58 -21.34 20.21
C PHE A 196 -19.48 -20.15 21.17
N ASN A 197 -20.02 -20.27 22.38
CA ASN A 197 -19.92 -19.24 23.40
C ASN A 197 -18.46 -19.00 23.82
N LEU A 198 -17.67 -20.06 24.04
CA LEU A 198 -16.26 -19.94 24.38
C LEU A 198 -15.45 -19.29 23.26
N ASN A 199 -15.74 -19.64 22.00
CA ASN A 199 -15.10 -18.96 20.87
C ASN A 199 -15.54 -17.50 20.73
N TYR A 200 -16.78 -17.15 21.08
CA TYR A 200 -17.23 -15.76 21.13
C TYR A 200 -16.44 -14.98 22.20
N LEU A 201 -16.43 -15.48 23.44
CA LEU A 201 -15.65 -14.89 24.54
C LEU A 201 -14.17 -14.75 24.18
N ARG A 202 -13.56 -15.80 23.59
CA ARG A 202 -12.18 -15.75 23.09
C ARG A 202 -11.96 -14.57 22.16
N ARG A 203 -12.86 -14.36 21.16
CA ARG A 203 -12.74 -13.29 20.17
C ARG A 203 -12.94 -11.90 20.78
N GLU A 204 -13.87 -11.76 21.72
CA GLU A 204 -14.06 -10.50 22.45
C GLU A 204 -12.84 -10.14 23.28
N THR A 205 -12.33 -11.09 24.08
CA THR A 205 -11.11 -10.91 24.85
C THR A 205 -9.91 -10.61 23.95
N GLU A 206 -9.77 -11.31 22.84
CA GLU A 206 -8.72 -11.07 21.83
C GLU A 206 -8.80 -9.65 21.27
N SER A 207 -10.00 -9.19 20.90
CA SER A 207 -10.21 -7.84 20.36
C SER A 207 -9.91 -6.76 21.38
N LYS A 208 -10.30 -6.97 22.64
CA LYS A 208 -10.03 -6.04 23.75
C LYS A 208 -8.52 -5.90 23.98
N ILE A 209 -7.84 -7.02 24.21
CA ILE A 209 -6.39 -7.05 24.45
C ILE A 209 -5.63 -6.46 23.24
N PHE A 210 -6.04 -6.79 22.01
CA PHE A 210 -5.39 -6.26 20.81
C PHE A 210 -5.51 -4.73 20.72
N LYS A 211 -6.66 -4.16 21.08
CA LYS A 211 -6.87 -2.71 21.08
C LYS A 211 -6.02 -2.03 22.16
N GLU A 212 -6.06 -2.54 23.39
CA GLU A 212 -5.24 -2.03 24.50
C GLU A 212 -3.74 -2.10 24.21
N ALA A 213 -3.28 -3.20 23.59
CA ALA A 213 -1.89 -3.36 23.18
C ALA A 213 -1.48 -2.34 22.12
N ILE A 214 -2.33 -2.05 21.13
CA ILE A 214 -2.05 -1.01 20.13
C ILE A 214 -1.95 0.36 20.81
N GLU A 215 -2.88 0.70 21.69
CA GLU A 215 -2.86 1.98 22.42
C GLU A 215 -1.56 2.14 23.23
N LYS A 216 -1.10 1.10 23.93
CA LYS A 216 0.19 1.12 24.64
C LYS A 216 1.38 1.29 23.68
N ILE A 217 1.40 0.55 22.56
CA ILE A 217 2.47 0.64 21.56
C ILE A 217 2.60 2.05 21.01
N GLU A 218 1.46 2.67 20.65
CA GLU A 218 1.42 4.01 20.07
C GLU A 218 1.78 5.09 21.10
N LEU A 219 1.31 4.96 22.36
CA LEU A 219 1.56 5.93 23.42
C LEU A 219 3.02 5.92 23.89
N GLU A 220 3.62 4.74 24.03
CA GLU A 220 5.00 4.58 24.51
C GLU A 220 6.03 4.58 23.37
N GLY A 221 5.59 4.61 22.11
CA GLY A 221 6.47 4.58 20.93
C GLY A 221 7.25 3.28 20.76
N LEU A 222 6.69 2.16 21.23
CA LEU A 222 7.32 0.84 21.21
C LEU A 222 7.48 0.28 19.78
N ASP A 223 6.74 0.85 18.82
CA ASP A 223 6.86 0.52 17.40
C ASP A 223 8.23 0.89 16.82
N LYS A 224 9.04 1.69 17.54
CA LYS A 224 10.42 2.00 17.19
C LYS A 224 11.39 0.88 17.56
N ASP A 225 11.06 0.09 18.57
CA ASP A 225 11.93 -0.98 19.06
C ASP A 225 12.08 -2.12 18.02
N PRO A 226 13.21 -2.85 18.00
CA PRO A 226 13.37 -4.01 17.12
C PRO A 226 12.36 -5.11 17.42
N ILE A 227 12.12 -5.39 18.70
CA ILE A 227 11.08 -6.29 19.20
C ILE A 227 10.08 -5.48 20.01
N ILE A 228 8.82 -5.53 19.62
CA ILE A 228 7.73 -4.86 20.34
C ILE A 228 7.33 -5.73 21.51
N ALA A 229 7.42 -5.22 22.73
CA ALA A 229 7.05 -5.96 23.92
C ALA A 229 6.02 -5.19 24.75
N VAL A 230 4.88 -5.81 25.01
CA VAL A 230 3.78 -5.22 25.77
C VAL A 230 3.42 -6.08 26.97
N VAL A 231 3.12 -5.43 28.10
CA VAL A 231 2.87 -6.07 29.39
C VAL A 231 1.59 -5.52 30.01
N ASP A 232 0.76 -6.38 30.57
CA ASP A 232 -0.43 -6.00 31.33
C ASP A 232 -0.83 -7.09 32.33
N ASP A 233 -1.48 -6.71 33.42
CA ASP A 233 -1.96 -7.60 34.48
C ASP A 233 -3.35 -8.20 34.19
N ASN A 234 -4.15 -7.55 33.35
CA ASN A 234 -5.53 -7.95 33.06
C ASN A 234 -5.67 -8.84 31.82
N TRP A 235 -4.56 -9.14 31.13
CA TRP A 235 -4.60 -9.91 29.89
C TRP A 235 -4.75 -11.41 30.12
N HIS A 236 -5.64 -12.05 29.35
CA HIS A 236 -5.93 -13.47 29.49
C HIS A 236 -4.86 -14.35 28.82
N VAL A 237 -4.15 -15.18 29.59
CA VAL A 237 -3.06 -16.05 29.13
C VAL A 237 -3.44 -16.97 27.96
N GLY A 238 -4.69 -17.45 27.89
CA GLY A 238 -5.18 -18.27 26.76
C GLY A 238 -5.24 -17.55 25.40
N VAL A 239 -5.09 -16.21 25.40
CA VAL A 239 -5.34 -15.32 24.25
C VAL A 239 -4.09 -14.53 23.83
N ILE A 240 -3.15 -14.25 24.74
CA ILE A 240 -1.95 -13.42 24.47
C ILE A 240 -1.15 -13.87 23.24
N GLY A 241 -1.07 -15.18 22.97
CA GLY A 241 -0.34 -15.69 21.80
C GLY A 241 -1.02 -15.41 20.46
N ILE A 242 -2.35 -15.29 20.44
CA ILE A 242 -3.10 -14.91 19.24
C ILE A 242 -2.92 -13.41 18.98
N VAL A 243 -2.94 -12.62 20.05
CA VAL A 243 -2.70 -11.17 19.98
C VAL A 243 -1.28 -10.90 19.49
N ALA A 244 -0.27 -11.59 20.04
CA ALA A 244 1.12 -11.48 19.61
C ALA A 244 1.27 -11.73 18.10
N ALA A 245 0.61 -12.77 17.57
CA ALA A 245 0.67 -13.09 16.14
C ALA A 245 0.03 -11.98 15.27
N LYS A 246 -1.11 -11.43 15.70
CA LYS A 246 -1.78 -10.33 15.00
C LYS A 246 -0.97 -9.03 15.01
N LEU A 247 -0.35 -8.71 16.15
CA LEU A 247 0.52 -7.55 16.27
C LEU A 247 1.77 -7.72 15.42
N ALA A 248 2.38 -8.92 15.41
CA ALA A 248 3.56 -9.22 14.60
C ALA A 248 3.28 -9.03 13.12
N GLY A 249 2.12 -9.51 12.63
CA GLY A 249 1.68 -9.26 11.25
C GLY A 249 1.33 -7.80 10.96
N ARG A 250 0.81 -7.03 11.93
CA ARG A 250 0.48 -5.61 11.76
C ARG A 250 1.72 -4.72 11.65
N TYR A 251 2.70 -4.96 12.49
CA TYR A 251 3.91 -4.13 12.59
C TYR A 251 5.08 -4.69 11.78
N SER A 252 4.95 -5.89 11.20
CA SER A 252 6.02 -6.60 10.49
C SER A 252 7.30 -6.68 11.31
N LYS A 253 7.13 -6.95 12.61
CA LYS A 253 8.20 -7.04 13.62
C LYS A 253 7.90 -8.17 14.61
N PRO A 254 8.91 -8.79 15.23
CA PRO A 254 8.68 -9.70 16.35
C PRO A 254 7.95 -9.01 17.50
N VAL A 255 6.97 -9.69 18.09
CA VAL A 255 6.14 -9.17 19.18
C VAL A 255 6.13 -10.11 20.37
N VAL A 256 6.24 -9.55 21.56
CA VAL A 256 6.10 -10.23 22.86
C VAL A 256 4.90 -9.64 23.60
N VAL A 257 3.98 -10.50 24.03
CA VAL A 257 2.83 -10.11 24.86
C VAL A 257 2.93 -10.85 26.19
N ILE A 258 2.97 -10.10 27.29
CA ILE A 258 3.14 -10.64 28.65
C ILE A 258 1.90 -10.31 29.48
N SER A 259 1.37 -11.34 30.14
CA SER A 259 0.30 -11.25 31.14
C SER A 259 0.89 -11.46 32.53
N LEU A 260 0.66 -10.52 33.44
CA LEU A 260 1.05 -10.65 34.85
C LEU A 260 -0.11 -11.27 35.65
N LYS A 261 0.06 -12.48 36.18
CA LYS A 261 -0.98 -13.12 36.98
C LYS A 261 -0.38 -13.97 38.10
N ASN A 262 -0.95 -13.85 39.30
CA ASN A 262 -0.54 -14.61 40.50
C ASN A 262 0.96 -14.48 40.82
N GLY A 263 1.53 -13.28 40.67
CA GLY A 263 2.95 -13.02 40.94
C GLY A 263 3.92 -13.57 39.88
N LEU A 264 3.43 -14.05 38.74
CA LEU A 264 4.26 -14.54 37.63
C LEU A 264 3.89 -13.87 36.32
N GLY A 265 4.88 -13.62 35.47
CA GLY A 265 4.68 -13.18 34.08
C GLY A 265 4.56 -14.38 33.16
N ARG A 266 3.40 -14.56 32.52
CA ARG A 266 3.21 -15.53 31.44
C ARG A 266 3.26 -14.82 30.09
N GLY A 267 4.22 -15.19 29.26
CA GLY A 267 4.49 -14.51 28.01
C GLY A 267 4.32 -15.39 26.78
N SER A 268 3.93 -14.75 25.67
CA SER A 268 3.95 -15.36 24.34
C SER A 268 4.61 -14.41 23.35
N ALA A 269 5.61 -14.91 22.65
CA ALA A 269 6.32 -14.20 21.60
C ALA A 269 5.99 -14.81 20.23
N ARG A 270 5.92 -13.96 19.21
CA ARG A 270 5.71 -14.34 17.80
C ARG A 270 6.68 -13.58 16.94
N SER A 271 7.34 -14.28 16.03
CA SER A 271 8.22 -13.65 15.06
C SER A 271 7.43 -13.06 13.88
N ALA A 272 8.09 -12.19 13.11
CA ALA A 272 7.68 -11.71 11.79
C ALA A 272 8.92 -11.69 10.88
N ASN A 273 8.75 -11.92 9.57
CA ASN A 273 9.78 -11.80 8.54
C ASN A 273 11.05 -12.63 8.80
N GLY A 274 10.90 -13.91 9.16
CA GLY A 274 12.01 -14.87 9.24
C GLY A 274 12.90 -14.82 10.49
N ALA A 275 12.79 -13.82 11.36
CA ALA A 275 13.66 -13.73 12.54
C ALA A 275 13.50 -14.95 13.48
N ASN A 276 14.59 -15.63 13.85
CA ASN A 276 14.54 -16.71 14.83
C ASN A 276 14.40 -16.15 16.25
N ILE A 277 13.16 -16.05 16.73
CA ILE A 277 12.86 -15.49 18.05
C ILE A 277 13.30 -16.42 19.19
N MET A 278 13.39 -17.74 18.96
CA MET A 278 13.86 -18.68 19.98
C MET A 278 15.33 -18.46 20.31
N ASP A 279 16.19 -18.22 19.31
CA ASP A 279 17.61 -17.96 19.52
C ASP A 279 17.86 -16.71 20.36
N ILE A 280 16.98 -15.70 20.24
CA ILE A 280 17.04 -14.48 21.05
C ILE A 280 16.69 -14.81 22.51
N PHE A 281 15.63 -15.58 22.74
CA PHE A 281 15.20 -15.94 24.09
C PHE A 281 16.19 -16.88 24.79
N LEU A 282 16.84 -17.78 24.06
CA LEU A 282 17.84 -18.70 24.60
C LEU A 282 19.06 -17.96 25.20
N LYS A 283 19.38 -16.75 24.72
CA LYS A 283 20.46 -15.91 25.30
C LYS A 283 20.16 -15.45 26.72
N PHE A 284 18.91 -15.55 27.16
CA PHE A 284 18.45 -15.11 28.48
C PHE A 284 17.75 -16.25 29.24
N SER A 285 18.04 -17.51 28.91
CA SER A 285 17.38 -18.71 29.45
C SER A 285 17.26 -18.71 30.99
N ASP A 286 18.28 -18.21 31.68
CA ASP A 286 18.38 -18.22 33.14
C ASP A 286 17.35 -17.32 33.85
N HIS A 287 16.64 -16.48 33.09
CA HIS A 287 15.62 -15.57 33.62
C HIS A 287 14.21 -16.16 33.56
N PHE A 288 14.04 -17.35 32.96
CA PHE A 288 12.74 -17.98 32.76
C PHE A 288 12.57 -19.21 33.66
N TYR A 289 11.42 -19.33 34.32
CA TYR A 289 11.02 -20.55 35.02
C TYR A 289 10.69 -21.67 34.03
N GLU A 290 10.00 -21.31 32.95
CA GLU A 290 9.66 -22.19 31.85
C GLU A 290 9.95 -21.44 30.55
N LEU A 291 10.64 -22.07 29.61
CA LEU A 291 10.89 -21.52 28.27
C LEU A 291 10.72 -22.65 27.26
N GLY A 292 9.89 -22.43 26.25
CA GLY A 292 9.66 -23.43 25.20
C GLY A 292 9.11 -22.82 23.92
N GLY A 293 9.37 -23.48 22.79
CA GLY A 293 8.93 -23.00 21.48
C GLY A 293 9.87 -23.37 20.34
N HIS A 294 9.70 -22.66 19.24
CA HIS A 294 10.45 -22.77 17.99
C HIS A 294 10.74 -21.38 17.41
N SER A 295 11.44 -21.32 16.27
CA SER A 295 11.94 -20.08 15.68
C SER A 295 10.87 -18.99 15.48
N MET A 296 9.60 -19.37 15.24
CA MET A 296 8.52 -18.42 14.97
C MET A 296 7.62 -18.13 16.19
N ALA A 297 7.74 -18.90 17.27
CA ALA A 297 6.88 -18.77 18.43
C ALA A 297 7.53 -19.28 19.71
N VAL A 298 7.51 -18.46 20.75
CA VAL A 298 8.03 -18.81 22.08
C VAL A 298 6.94 -18.58 23.13
N GLY A 299 6.81 -19.51 24.07
CA GLY A 299 6.02 -19.36 25.29
C GLY A 299 6.93 -19.45 26.50
N PHE A 300 6.71 -18.60 27.49
CA PHE A 300 7.59 -18.53 28.66
C PHE A 300 6.87 -18.11 29.94
N THR A 301 7.52 -18.40 31.06
CA THR A 301 7.17 -17.92 32.40
C THR A 301 8.37 -17.21 32.99
N ILE A 302 8.19 -15.98 33.45
CA ILE A 302 9.24 -15.10 33.96
C ILE A 302 8.82 -14.48 35.29
N ASP A 303 9.79 -14.20 36.15
CA ASP A 303 9.57 -13.39 37.34
C ASP A 303 9.30 -11.93 36.95
N PRO A 304 8.24 -11.27 37.46
CA PRO A 304 7.93 -9.88 37.14
C PRO A 304 9.13 -8.93 37.31
N ASP A 305 10.01 -9.17 38.29
CA ASP A 305 11.18 -8.32 38.57
C ASP A 305 12.24 -8.38 37.46
N LYS A 306 12.22 -9.44 36.62
CA LYS A 306 13.15 -9.61 35.49
C LYS A 306 12.62 -9.02 34.19
N ILE A 307 11.36 -8.61 34.13
CA ILE A 307 10.74 -8.07 32.91
C ILE A 307 11.42 -6.77 32.46
N PRO A 308 11.71 -5.76 33.31
CA PRO A 308 12.35 -4.53 32.88
C PRO A 308 13.70 -4.77 32.18
N PHE A 309 14.51 -5.69 32.72
CA PHE A 309 15.77 -6.10 32.11
C PHE A 309 15.56 -6.71 30.71
N LEU A 310 14.56 -7.58 30.56
CA LEU A 310 14.27 -8.22 29.28
C LEU A 310 13.81 -7.19 28.23
N LEU A 311 12.97 -6.22 28.61
CA LEU A 311 12.52 -5.14 27.74
C LEU A 311 13.71 -4.29 27.24
N GLU A 312 14.66 -3.97 28.12
CA GLU A 312 15.88 -3.26 27.75
C GLU A 312 16.73 -4.04 26.74
N LYS A 313 16.85 -5.37 26.90
CA LYS A 313 17.58 -6.20 25.95
C LYS A 313 16.90 -6.27 24.59
N PHE A 314 15.58 -6.32 24.55
CA PHE A 314 14.80 -6.29 23.31
C PHE A 314 14.94 -4.98 22.52
N ARG A 315 15.13 -3.85 23.20
CA ARG A 315 15.41 -2.56 22.53
C ARG A 315 16.73 -2.52 21.78
N ASN A 316 17.71 -3.28 22.26
CA ASN A 316 19.08 -3.25 21.75
C ASN A 316 19.46 -4.47 20.90
N VAL A 317 18.50 -5.35 20.58
CA VAL A 317 18.78 -6.55 19.80
C VAL A 317 18.89 -6.20 18.31
N SER A 318 19.95 -6.67 17.67
CA SER A 318 20.05 -6.66 16.21
C SER A 318 19.20 -7.79 15.64
N LEU A 319 18.31 -7.47 14.71
CA LEU A 319 17.53 -8.43 13.95
C LEU A 319 18.05 -8.45 12.52
N GLU A 320 18.52 -9.61 12.06
CA GLU A 320 18.68 -9.85 10.64
C GLU A 320 17.27 -9.91 10.03
N ARG A 321 17.00 -9.00 9.09
CA ARG A 321 15.73 -8.97 8.35
C ARG A 321 15.93 -9.70 7.05
N GLU A 322 15.18 -10.77 6.86
CA GLU A 322 14.98 -11.34 5.53
C GLU A 322 13.75 -10.67 4.92
N GLU A 323 13.88 -10.17 3.69
CA GLU A 323 12.70 -9.76 2.91
C GLU A 323 11.90 -11.04 2.61
N GLU A 324 10.59 -11.04 2.89
CA GLU A 324 9.74 -12.17 2.52
C GLU A 324 9.52 -12.16 1.01
N ASP A 325 10.18 -13.09 0.31
CA ASP A 325 9.96 -13.31 -1.11
C ASP A 325 8.55 -13.83 -1.39
N ILE A 326 7.88 -13.23 -2.36
CA ILE A 326 6.64 -13.78 -2.90
C ILE A 326 6.98 -14.89 -3.88
N VAL A 327 6.69 -16.13 -3.48
CA VAL A 327 6.87 -17.29 -4.35
C VAL A 327 5.79 -17.30 -5.43
N ILE A 328 6.22 -17.22 -6.70
CA ILE A 328 5.36 -17.28 -7.89
C ILE A 328 5.55 -18.66 -8.52
N ASP A 329 4.50 -19.49 -8.52
CA ASP A 329 4.57 -20.86 -9.05
C ASP A 329 4.64 -20.87 -10.59
N ALA A 330 3.86 -19.99 -11.24
CA ALA A 330 3.81 -19.92 -12.69
C ALA A 330 3.25 -18.58 -13.20
N GLU A 331 3.58 -18.22 -14.43
CA GLU A 331 2.89 -17.16 -15.16
C GLU A 331 1.57 -17.70 -15.75
N LEU A 332 0.45 -17.07 -15.41
CA LEU A 332 -0.86 -17.45 -15.96
C LEU A 332 -1.11 -16.73 -17.28
N LYS A 333 -0.75 -17.42 -18.37
CA LYS A 333 -0.96 -16.95 -19.75
C LYS A 333 -2.38 -17.20 -20.26
N ARG A 334 -2.98 -18.34 -19.90
CA ARG A 334 -4.34 -18.72 -20.31
C ARG A 334 -5.05 -19.38 -19.14
N TYR A 335 -6.31 -19.05 -18.93
CA TYR A 335 -7.19 -19.71 -17.96
C TYR A 335 -8.30 -20.46 -18.68
N SER A 336 -8.64 -21.65 -18.19
CA SER A 336 -9.66 -22.52 -18.74
C SER A 336 -10.31 -23.36 -17.64
N ALA A 337 -11.46 -23.97 -17.91
CA ALA A 337 -12.09 -24.92 -16.99
C ALA A 337 -11.18 -26.11 -16.64
N ARG A 338 -10.25 -26.49 -17.54
CA ARG A 338 -9.25 -27.53 -17.28
C ARG A 338 -8.34 -27.18 -16.09
N LEU A 339 -7.98 -25.90 -15.94
CA LEU A 339 -7.17 -25.43 -14.81
C LEU A 339 -7.87 -25.70 -13.46
N VAL A 340 -9.21 -25.67 -13.40
CA VAL A 340 -9.98 -26.04 -12.19
C VAL A 340 -9.69 -27.49 -11.78
N ASN A 341 -9.75 -28.39 -12.75
CA ASN A 341 -9.55 -29.81 -12.51
C ASN A 341 -8.10 -30.10 -12.09
N GLU A 342 -7.13 -29.45 -12.73
CA GLU A 342 -5.71 -29.56 -12.39
C GLU A 342 -5.42 -29.02 -10.98
N MET A 343 -5.99 -27.86 -10.63
CA MET A 343 -5.88 -27.29 -9.27
C MET A 343 -6.51 -28.22 -8.21
N ASN A 344 -7.60 -28.90 -8.53
CA ASN A 344 -8.22 -29.87 -7.63
C ASN A 344 -7.37 -31.11 -7.38
N LEU A 345 -6.46 -31.49 -8.30
CA LEU A 345 -5.50 -32.58 -8.07
C LEU A 345 -4.46 -32.20 -7.01
N LEU A 346 -4.14 -30.91 -6.89
CA LEU A 346 -3.20 -30.38 -5.90
C LEU A 346 -3.79 -30.27 -4.49
N ARG A 347 -5.11 -30.35 -4.34
CA ARG A 347 -5.77 -30.37 -3.02
C ARG A 347 -5.48 -31.65 -2.23
N PRO A 348 -5.48 -31.59 -0.88
CA PRO A 348 -5.79 -30.43 -0.03
C PRO A 348 -4.63 -29.44 0.09
N PHE A 349 -4.94 -28.14 0.08
CA PHE A 349 -3.97 -27.07 0.36
C PHE A 349 -3.84 -26.81 1.86
N GLY A 350 -2.67 -26.38 2.31
CA GLY A 350 -2.35 -26.09 3.71
C GLY A 350 -0.85 -25.90 3.91
N GLN A 351 -0.34 -26.07 5.14
CA GLN A 351 1.09 -25.96 5.42
C GLN A 351 1.89 -26.93 4.54
N GLY A 352 3.02 -26.48 3.97
CA GLY A 352 3.86 -27.29 3.08
C GLY A 352 3.25 -27.62 1.70
N ASN A 353 1.99 -27.25 1.45
CA ASN A 353 1.33 -27.34 0.14
C ASN A 353 0.36 -26.16 -0.02
N PRO A 354 0.87 -24.91 -0.12
CA PRO A 354 0.04 -23.71 -0.22
C PRO A 354 -0.80 -23.70 -1.50
N GLU A 355 -1.79 -22.80 -1.57
CA GLU A 355 -2.50 -22.57 -2.83
C GLU A 355 -1.53 -21.93 -3.85
N PRO A 356 -1.46 -22.44 -5.09
CA PRO A 356 -0.59 -21.86 -6.11
C PRO A 356 -0.88 -20.38 -6.38
N CYS A 357 0.20 -19.59 -6.44
CA CYS A 357 0.20 -18.18 -6.77
C CYS A 357 0.69 -17.97 -8.19
N PHE A 358 -0.08 -17.25 -8.99
CA PHE A 358 0.18 -17.03 -10.39
C PHE A 358 0.52 -15.58 -10.70
N LEU A 359 1.49 -15.36 -11.58
CA LEU A 359 1.78 -14.03 -12.10
C LEU A 359 0.97 -13.76 -13.36
N MET A 360 0.22 -12.66 -13.35
CA MET A 360 -0.46 -12.12 -14.51
C MET A 360 0.16 -10.78 -14.88
N LYS A 361 0.87 -10.75 -16.01
CA LYS A 361 1.50 -9.53 -16.52
C LYS A 361 0.62 -8.76 -17.49
N ASP A 362 0.94 -7.48 -17.62
CA ASP A 362 0.46 -6.53 -18.64
C ASP A 362 -1.08 -6.39 -18.67
N LEU A 363 -1.67 -6.34 -17.48
CA LEU A 363 -3.11 -6.16 -17.32
C LEU A 363 -3.48 -4.69 -17.50
N SER A 364 -4.38 -4.38 -18.44
CA SER A 364 -4.96 -3.04 -18.54
C SER A 364 -6.00 -2.84 -17.45
N VAL A 365 -5.93 -1.73 -16.71
CA VAL A 365 -6.86 -1.46 -15.61
C VAL A 365 -8.06 -0.66 -16.14
N GLU A 366 -9.26 -1.22 -16.08
CA GLU A 366 -10.47 -0.51 -16.55
C GLU A 366 -11.15 0.24 -15.42
N ARG A 367 -11.16 -0.35 -14.22
CA ARG A 367 -11.85 0.24 -13.06
C ARG A 367 -11.22 -0.20 -11.76
N ILE A 368 -11.10 0.73 -10.82
CA ILE A 368 -10.70 0.46 -9.43
C ILE A 368 -11.86 0.85 -8.51
N GLN A 369 -12.20 -0.03 -7.57
CA GLN A 369 -13.22 0.20 -6.55
C GLN A 369 -12.68 -0.20 -5.18
N VAL A 370 -12.90 0.66 -4.19
CA VAL A 370 -12.61 0.35 -2.78
C VAL A 370 -13.94 0.02 -2.08
N PHE A 371 -13.97 -1.04 -1.28
CA PHE A 371 -15.18 -1.54 -0.62
C PHE A 371 -14.91 -2.15 0.76
N GLY A 372 -15.98 -2.51 1.48
CA GLY A 372 -15.93 -3.17 2.78
C GLY A 372 -15.84 -2.23 3.99
N GLU A 373 -16.03 -2.77 5.19
CA GLU A 373 -15.88 -2.00 6.43
C GLU A 373 -14.48 -1.40 6.53
N LYS A 374 -14.39 -0.11 6.86
CA LYS A 374 -13.13 0.66 6.91
C LYS A 374 -12.36 0.73 5.57
N ASN A 375 -13.00 0.48 4.43
CA ASN A 375 -12.42 0.62 3.09
C ASN A 375 -11.15 -0.22 2.86
N GLN A 376 -11.12 -1.45 3.41
CA GLN A 376 -9.94 -2.32 3.33
C GLN A 376 -9.92 -3.22 2.09
N GLY A 377 -11.06 -3.42 1.42
CA GLY A 377 -11.18 -4.23 0.21
C GLY A 377 -10.95 -3.41 -1.05
N VAL A 378 -10.23 -3.97 -2.01
CA VAL A 378 -10.00 -3.40 -3.33
C VAL A 378 -10.46 -4.41 -4.38
N ARG A 379 -11.28 -3.95 -5.32
CA ARG A 379 -11.71 -4.68 -6.51
C ARG A 379 -11.23 -3.93 -7.73
N MET A 380 -10.60 -4.63 -8.66
CA MET A 380 -10.20 -4.07 -9.94
C MET A 380 -10.81 -4.88 -11.07
N THR A 381 -11.39 -4.17 -12.03
CA THR A 381 -11.77 -4.74 -13.33
C THR A 381 -10.57 -4.55 -14.25
N VAL A 382 -10.01 -5.66 -14.72
CA VAL A 382 -8.79 -5.68 -15.51
C VAL A 382 -9.01 -6.44 -16.80
N ARG A 383 -8.27 -6.06 -17.83
CA ARG A 383 -8.30 -6.68 -19.15
C ARG A 383 -6.94 -7.28 -19.49
N LYS A 384 -6.95 -8.51 -19.99
CA LYS A 384 -5.81 -9.14 -20.66
C LYS A 384 -6.28 -9.64 -22.02
N ASP A 385 -5.63 -9.19 -23.07
CA ASP A 385 -6.07 -9.40 -24.45
C ASP A 385 -7.55 -8.97 -24.62
N ASP A 386 -8.42 -9.85 -25.13
CA ASP A 386 -9.86 -9.57 -25.31
C ASP A 386 -10.73 -9.95 -24.09
N LYS A 387 -10.12 -10.35 -22.97
CA LYS A 387 -10.87 -10.85 -21.81
C LYS A 387 -10.81 -9.88 -20.64
N VAL A 388 -11.98 -9.58 -20.11
CA VAL A 388 -12.17 -8.79 -18.88
C VAL A 388 -12.48 -9.73 -17.72
N PHE A 389 -11.83 -9.49 -16.58
CA PHE A 389 -12.09 -10.22 -15.35
C PHE A 389 -11.85 -9.33 -14.14
N GLU A 390 -12.39 -9.77 -12.99
CA GLU A 390 -12.23 -9.07 -11.73
C GLU A 390 -11.14 -9.72 -10.88
N ILE A 391 -10.27 -8.89 -10.32
CA ILE A 391 -9.31 -9.25 -9.28
C ILE A 391 -9.69 -8.55 -7.98
N THR A 392 -9.61 -9.26 -6.86
CA THR A 392 -10.04 -8.75 -5.55
C THR A 392 -9.01 -9.02 -4.46
N GLY A 393 -8.76 -8.07 -3.58
CA GLY A 393 -7.78 -8.21 -2.52
C GLY A 393 -8.06 -7.27 -1.37
N TYR A 394 -7.40 -7.51 -0.24
CA TYR A 394 -7.52 -6.68 0.95
C TYR A 394 -6.14 -6.13 1.32
N GLY A 395 -6.09 -4.94 1.92
CA GLY A 395 -4.82 -4.30 2.33
C GLY A 395 -4.17 -3.41 1.26
N PHE A 396 -4.70 -3.37 0.03
CA PHE A 396 -4.13 -2.60 -1.08
C PHE A 396 -4.54 -1.12 -1.11
N LYS A 397 -5.32 -0.64 -0.13
CA LYS A 397 -5.83 0.75 -0.13
C LYS A 397 -4.70 1.78 -0.24
N LYS A 398 -3.62 1.62 0.54
CA LYS A 398 -2.49 2.56 0.51
C LYS A 398 -1.86 2.65 -0.89
N ILE A 399 -1.72 1.52 -1.58
CA ILE A 399 -1.19 1.50 -2.95
C ILE A 399 -2.18 2.15 -3.91
N VAL A 400 -3.47 1.85 -3.81
CA VAL A 400 -4.52 2.50 -4.62
C VAL A 400 -4.57 4.01 -4.40
N ASP A 401 -4.42 4.48 -3.17
CA ASP A 401 -4.43 5.91 -2.85
C ASP A 401 -3.28 6.65 -3.57
N THR A 402 -2.11 6.01 -3.75
CA THR A 402 -0.97 6.60 -4.49
C THR A 402 -1.22 6.80 -5.98
N ILE A 403 -2.13 6.03 -6.58
CA ILE A 403 -2.47 6.09 -8.00
C ILE A 403 -3.90 6.62 -8.25
N SER A 404 -4.62 7.02 -7.20
CA SER A 404 -6.01 7.45 -7.27
C SER A 404 -6.26 8.67 -8.17
N GLN A 405 -5.20 9.43 -8.44
CA GLN A 405 -5.18 10.59 -9.32
C GLN A 405 -4.93 10.22 -10.80
N ILE A 406 -4.63 8.96 -11.11
CA ILE A 406 -4.33 8.46 -12.45
C ILE A 406 -5.58 7.78 -13.00
N HIS A 407 -6.02 8.20 -14.19
CA HIS A 407 -7.15 7.55 -14.83
C HIS A 407 -6.79 6.07 -15.15
N PRO A 408 -7.65 5.09 -14.80
CA PRO A 408 -7.35 3.65 -14.92
C PRO A 408 -6.81 3.21 -16.28
N ASN A 409 -7.37 3.74 -17.38
CA ASN A 409 -6.97 3.38 -18.74
C ASN A 409 -5.49 3.67 -19.08
N PHE A 410 -4.76 4.43 -18.26
CA PHE A 410 -3.31 4.68 -18.45
C PHE A 410 -2.42 3.76 -17.59
N LEU A 411 -3.04 2.93 -16.76
CA LEU A 411 -2.35 2.01 -15.87
C LEU A 411 -2.31 0.61 -16.48
N LYS A 412 -1.10 0.07 -16.50
CA LYS A 412 -0.84 -1.36 -16.58
C LYS A 412 -0.57 -1.90 -15.18
N LEU A 413 -0.83 -3.19 -15.05
CA LEU A 413 -0.73 -3.90 -13.78
C LEU A 413 -0.11 -5.28 -14.03
N ASP A 414 0.95 -5.57 -13.27
CA ASP A 414 1.38 -6.94 -13.03
C ASP A 414 0.80 -7.35 -11.68
N ALA A 415 0.02 -8.43 -11.65
CA ALA A 415 -0.63 -8.91 -10.44
C ALA A 415 -0.19 -10.34 -10.13
N VAL A 416 0.17 -10.60 -8.87
CA VAL A 416 0.27 -11.96 -8.34
C VAL A 416 -1.09 -12.31 -7.77
N VAL A 417 -1.69 -13.39 -8.27
CA VAL A 417 -3.05 -13.80 -7.96
C VAL A 417 -3.15 -15.26 -7.53
N GLY A 418 -3.94 -15.53 -6.50
CA GLY A 418 -4.46 -16.85 -6.18
C GLY A 418 -5.80 -17.10 -6.89
N LEU A 419 -6.16 -18.38 -7.05
CA LEU A 419 -7.41 -18.79 -7.69
C LEU A 419 -8.41 -19.35 -6.68
N ARG A 420 -9.51 -18.63 -6.44
CA ARG A 420 -10.62 -19.15 -5.62
C ARG A 420 -11.72 -19.75 -6.48
N PRO A 421 -12.17 -20.98 -6.21
CA PRO A 421 -13.28 -21.57 -6.94
C PRO A 421 -14.59 -20.82 -6.65
N LEU A 422 -15.34 -20.51 -7.70
CA LEU A 422 -16.65 -19.85 -7.64
C LEU A 422 -17.60 -20.55 -8.61
N SER A 423 -18.52 -21.39 -8.12
CA SER A 423 -19.58 -22.09 -8.88
C SER A 423 -19.43 -22.12 -10.41
N GLY A 424 -18.51 -22.96 -10.93
CA GLY A 424 -18.26 -23.11 -12.37
C GLY A 424 -17.22 -22.17 -12.98
N SER A 425 -16.59 -21.31 -12.19
CA SER A 425 -15.59 -20.30 -12.58
C SER A 425 -14.56 -20.08 -11.45
N PHE A 426 -13.74 -19.04 -11.57
CA PHE A 426 -12.82 -18.59 -10.52
C PHE A 426 -13.01 -17.12 -10.21
N GLN A 427 -12.70 -16.76 -8.97
CA GLN A 427 -12.38 -15.40 -8.58
C GLN A 427 -10.87 -15.29 -8.39
N PHE A 428 -10.26 -14.29 -9.03
CA PHE A 428 -8.87 -13.97 -8.80
C PHE A 428 -8.73 -13.20 -7.49
N GLN A 429 -7.91 -13.73 -6.59
CA GLN A 429 -7.57 -13.07 -5.34
C GLN A 429 -6.18 -12.44 -5.47
N MET A 430 -6.08 -11.12 -5.32
CA MET A 430 -4.79 -10.41 -5.31
C MET A 430 -3.98 -10.83 -4.08
N VAL A 431 -2.76 -11.28 -4.33
CA VAL A 431 -1.72 -11.56 -3.33
C VAL A 431 -0.75 -10.39 -3.28
N ASP A 432 -0.37 -9.88 -4.45
CA ASP A 432 0.42 -8.67 -4.59
C ASP A 432 0.20 -8.02 -5.97
N LEU A 433 0.61 -6.76 -6.10
CA LEU A 433 0.43 -5.99 -7.31
C LEU A 433 1.53 -4.96 -7.53
N ARG A 434 1.82 -4.72 -8.81
CA ARG A 434 2.69 -3.64 -9.25
C ARG A 434 2.04 -2.89 -10.39
N PHE A 435 1.70 -1.63 -10.12
CA PHE A 435 1.27 -0.71 -11.17
C PHE A 435 2.48 -0.15 -11.92
N TYR A 436 2.29 0.05 -13.22
CA TYR A 436 3.18 0.80 -14.07
C TYR A 436 2.38 1.44 -15.20
N MET A 437 3.02 2.34 -15.95
CA MET A 437 2.38 2.98 -17.09
C MET A 437 2.47 2.10 -18.33
N ASP A 438 1.45 2.16 -19.19
CA ASP A 438 1.49 1.46 -20.47
C ASP A 438 2.75 1.83 -21.27
N HIS A 439 3.55 0.84 -21.66
CA HIS A 439 4.80 1.05 -22.39
C HIS A 439 4.58 1.67 -23.78
N VAL A 440 3.39 1.60 -24.37
CA VAL A 440 3.04 2.38 -25.58
C VAL A 440 3.04 3.89 -25.28
N LEU A 441 2.77 4.26 -24.02
CA LEU A 441 2.86 5.63 -23.53
C LEU A 441 4.27 6.01 -22.98
N GLU A 442 5.17 5.06 -22.80
CA GLU A 442 6.59 5.38 -22.47
C GLU A 442 7.50 5.37 -23.71
N SER A 443 7.19 4.53 -24.71
CA SER A 443 8.04 4.28 -25.88
C SER A 443 7.90 5.27 -27.03
N LYS A 444 6.89 6.16 -27.01
CA LYS A 444 6.91 7.35 -27.87
C LYS A 444 7.94 8.34 -27.33
N LYS A 445 9.22 8.01 -27.48
CA LYS A 445 10.37 8.91 -27.27
C LYS A 445 10.25 10.23 -28.04
N ASN A 446 9.38 10.26 -29.06
CA ASN A 446 8.90 11.46 -29.73
C ASN A 446 7.42 11.65 -29.42
N TYR A 447 7.12 12.10 -28.20
CA TYR A 447 5.89 12.87 -28.02
C TYR A 447 6.04 14.15 -28.82
N PRO A 448 4.97 14.68 -29.43
CA PRO A 448 5.02 16.04 -29.91
C PRO A 448 5.21 16.92 -28.67
N VAL A 449 6.46 17.15 -28.29
CA VAL A 449 6.93 18.51 -28.02
C VAL A 449 6.19 19.34 -29.05
N PHE A 450 5.40 20.33 -28.61
CA PHE A 450 4.83 21.31 -29.52
C PHE A 450 5.89 21.55 -30.61
N LYS A 451 5.65 21.07 -31.84
CA LYS A 451 6.58 21.27 -32.97
C LYS A 451 6.47 22.74 -33.42
N GLU A 452 6.39 23.65 -32.45
CA GLU A 452 6.45 25.10 -32.59
C GLU A 452 7.88 25.62 -32.44
N GLU A 453 8.87 24.76 -32.14
CA GLU A 453 10.29 25.11 -32.36
C GLU A 453 10.50 25.67 -33.79
N ASN A 454 9.66 25.26 -34.76
CA ASN A 454 9.66 25.72 -36.15
C ASN A 454 8.69 26.87 -36.48
N LYS A 455 7.98 27.48 -35.51
CA LYS A 455 6.93 28.50 -35.77
C LYS A 455 7.15 29.87 -35.09
N VAL A 456 8.38 30.20 -34.70
CA VAL A 456 8.71 31.62 -34.46
C VAL A 456 8.79 32.28 -35.84
N SER A 457 7.66 32.85 -36.30
CA SER A 457 7.43 33.28 -37.68
C SER A 457 8.24 34.50 -38.13
N PHE A 458 9.10 35.01 -37.25
CA PHE A 458 9.79 36.30 -37.38
C PHE A 458 11.33 36.18 -37.38
N ALA A 459 11.87 35.06 -37.87
CA ALA A 459 13.32 34.91 -38.10
C ALA A 459 13.92 36.03 -38.98
N SER A 460 13.09 36.67 -39.83
CA SER A 460 13.43 37.82 -40.69
C SER A 460 13.46 39.17 -39.97
N GLU A 461 12.86 39.29 -38.78
CA GLU A 461 12.82 40.53 -38.00
C GLU A 461 13.99 40.65 -37.04
N PHE A 462 14.69 39.54 -36.81
CA PHE A 462 16.04 39.53 -36.28
C PHE A 462 17.04 39.63 -37.43
N ASP A 463 18.29 39.97 -37.14
CA ASP A 463 19.40 39.84 -38.10
C ASP A 463 19.75 38.35 -38.37
N GLY A 464 18.77 37.45 -38.30
CA GLY A 464 18.88 36.01 -38.16
C GLY A 464 18.67 35.56 -36.69
N MET A 465 17.86 34.50 -36.50
CA MET A 465 17.60 33.95 -35.16
C MET A 465 18.88 33.45 -34.48
N GLU A 466 19.84 32.93 -35.25
CA GLU A 466 21.14 32.51 -34.73
C GLU A 466 21.93 33.69 -34.14
N LYS A 467 21.97 34.82 -34.83
CA LYS A 467 22.64 36.04 -34.36
C LYS A 467 21.97 36.62 -33.11
N PHE A 468 20.63 36.60 -33.05
CA PHE A 468 19.91 36.98 -31.83
C PHE A 468 20.27 36.08 -30.64
N LEU A 469 20.42 34.77 -30.83
CA LEU A 469 20.77 33.85 -29.75
C LEU A 469 22.23 34.01 -29.26
N GLU A 470 23.12 34.55 -30.09
CA GLU A 470 24.48 34.94 -29.68
C GLU A 470 24.49 36.20 -28.82
N GLU A 471 23.67 37.20 -29.16
CA GLU A 471 23.54 38.49 -28.47
C GLU A 471 22.07 38.88 -28.26
N PRO A 472 21.38 38.29 -27.26
CA PRO A 472 19.93 38.45 -27.09
C PRO A 472 19.53 39.73 -26.34
N THR A 473 20.45 40.66 -26.09
CA THR A 473 20.24 41.89 -25.30
C THR A 473 19.76 43.06 -26.16
N LYS A 474 19.22 44.12 -25.53
CA LYS A 474 18.70 45.32 -26.21
C LYS A 474 17.51 45.06 -27.15
N TYR A 475 16.71 44.04 -26.86
CA TYR A 475 15.41 43.82 -27.52
C TYR A 475 14.26 43.94 -26.53
N GLY A 476 13.16 44.53 -27.00
CA GLY A 476 11.88 44.50 -26.31
C GLY A 476 10.87 43.70 -27.12
N ILE A 477 10.57 42.48 -26.67
CA ILE A 477 9.80 41.52 -27.47
C ILE A 477 8.47 41.21 -26.79
N PHE A 478 7.38 41.54 -27.47
CA PHE A 478 6.01 41.41 -26.97
C PHE A 478 5.20 40.51 -27.90
N MET A 479 4.56 39.48 -27.36
CA MET A 479 3.85 38.48 -28.17
C MET A 479 2.80 37.72 -27.38
N ASP A 480 1.94 36.96 -28.06
CA ASP A 480 1.00 36.08 -27.36
C ASP A 480 1.75 35.05 -26.48
N ILE A 481 1.10 34.58 -25.43
CA ILE A 481 1.71 33.72 -24.40
C ILE A 481 2.35 32.45 -25.01
N LYS A 482 1.79 31.89 -26.08
CA LYS A 482 2.32 30.68 -26.73
C LYS A 482 3.62 30.96 -27.47
N GLU A 483 3.64 32.02 -28.27
CA GLU A 483 4.84 32.48 -28.95
C GLU A 483 5.91 32.89 -27.92
N ARG A 484 5.50 33.56 -26.82
CA ARG A 484 6.38 34.00 -25.73
C ARG A 484 7.10 32.81 -25.11
N ASN A 485 6.35 31.78 -24.74
CA ASN A 485 6.92 30.57 -24.17
C ASN A 485 7.86 29.88 -25.17
N SER A 486 7.51 29.85 -26.45
CA SER A 486 8.38 29.31 -27.51
C SER A 486 9.70 30.07 -27.64
N LEU A 487 9.69 31.40 -27.47
CA LEU A 487 10.91 32.21 -27.44
C LEU A 487 11.80 31.84 -26.24
N TYR A 488 11.22 31.69 -25.04
CA TYR A 488 11.96 31.23 -23.86
C TYR A 488 12.60 29.85 -24.09
N LEU A 489 11.90 28.90 -24.72
CA LEU A 489 12.47 27.59 -25.07
C LEU A 489 13.69 27.73 -26.00
N LYS A 490 13.63 28.65 -26.98
CA LYS A 490 14.76 28.92 -27.88
C LYS A 490 15.93 29.59 -27.16
N LEU A 491 15.68 30.52 -26.24
CA LEU A 491 16.73 31.12 -25.41
C LEU A 491 17.44 30.05 -24.59
N ILE A 492 16.68 29.18 -23.92
CA ILE A 492 17.21 28.09 -23.09
C ILE A 492 18.11 27.13 -23.90
N ASN A 493 17.73 26.83 -25.15
CA ASN A 493 18.46 25.89 -25.99
C ASN A 493 19.60 26.53 -26.82
N GLY A 494 19.48 27.82 -27.13
CA GLY A 494 20.34 28.50 -28.09
C GLY A 494 21.38 29.43 -27.47
N VAL A 495 21.08 30.04 -26.33
CA VAL A 495 21.98 30.99 -25.66
C VAL A 495 23.03 30.22 -24.87
N LYS A 496 24.30 30.37 -25.23
CA LYS A 496 25.44 29.73 -24.53
C LYS A 496 26.01 30.57 -23.37
N LYS A 497 25.20 31.49 -22.85
CA LYS A 497 25.52 32.43 -21.77
C LYS A 497 24.66 32.13 -20.55
N ARG A 498 25.06 32.58 -19.37
CA ARG A 498 24.23 32.47 -18.15
C ARG A 498 23.11 33.51 -18.22
N VAL A 499 21.87 33.06 -18.13
CA VAL A 499 20.66 33.87 -18.29
C VAL A 499 19.84 33.91 -17.00
N GLY A 500 19.59 35.11 -16.49
CA GLY A 500 18.71 35.35 -15.35
C GLY A 500 17.36 35.91 -15.79
N VAL A 501 16.26 35.19 -15.57
CA VAL A 501 14.90 35.67 -15.87
C VAL A 501 14.30 36.31 -14.62
N ILE A 502 14.16 37.63 -14.61
CA ILE A 502 13.68 38.42 -13.48
C ILE A 502 12.17 38.66 -13.64
N SER A 503 11.39 38.27 -12.64
CA SER A 503 9.95 38.55 -12.56
C SER A 503 9.62 39.36 -11.31
N LEU A 504 8.64 40.26 -11.38
CA LEU A 504 8.24 41.13 -10.26
C LEU A 504 7.98 40.35 -8.96
N ASN A 505 7.28 39.22 -9.04
CA ASN A 505 6.88 38.42 -7.88
C ASN A 505 6.95 36.90 -8.16
N ASN A 506 6.69 36.09 -7.11
CA ASN A 506 6.68 34.63 -7.21
C ASN A 506 5.64 34.12 -8.21
N SER A 507 4.45 34.72 -8.28
CA SER A 507 3.37 34.25 -9.16
C SER A 507 3.79 34.33 -10.63
N LEU A 508 4.33 35.46 -11.06
CA LEU A 508 4.83 35.64 -12.43
C LEU A 508 6.04 34.73 -12.73
N ALA A 509 6.95 34.57 -11.76
CA ALA A 509 8.11 33.69 -11.91
C ALA A 509 7.69 32.21 -12.06
N LEU A 510 6.77 31.74 -11.22
CA LEU A 510 6.28 30.35 -11.24
C LEU A 510 5.49 30.04 -12.51
N ASN A 511 4.72 31.00 -13.02
CA ASN A 511 3.94 30.84 -14.24
C ASN A 511 4.85 30.45 -15.41
N ILE A 512 5.88 31.25 -15.69
CA ILE A 512 6.81 30.93 -16.77
C ILE A 512 7.71 29.72 -16.45
N TYR A 513 8.20 29.60 -15.21
CA TYR A 513 9.05 28.48 -14.79
C TYR A 513 8.36 27.12 -14.99
N HIS A 514 7.10 27.00 -14.55
CA HIS A 514 6.32 25.78 -14.72
C HIS A 514 5.86 25.57 -16.16
N ALA A 515 5.53 26.64 -16.90
CA ALA A 515 5.22 26.55 -18.32
C ALA A 515 6.38 25.87 -19.07
N ILE A 516 7.61 26.35 -18.85
CA ILE A 516 8.84 25.88 -19.50
C ILE A 516 9.27 24.48 -19.04
N LEU A 517 9.26 24.20 -17.72
CA LEU A 517 9.67 22.89 -17.19
C LEU A 517 8.93 21.71 -17.84
N ARG A 518 7.69 21.92 -18.26
CA ARG A 518 6.87 20.87 -18.89
C ARG A 518 7.38 20.47 -20.27
N HIS A 519 8.07 21.37 -20.95
CA HIS A 519 8.75 21.07 -22.22
C HIS A 519 10.14 20.45 -21.98
N PHE A 520 10.66 20.50 -20.75
CA PHE A 520 11.98 19.97 -20.37
C PHE A 520 11.96 19.16 -19.06
N PRO A 521 11.26 18.03 -18.98
CA PRO A 521 11.12 17.25 -17.74
C PRO A 521 12.45 16.67 -17.20
N ARG A 522 13.57 16.84 -17.92
CA ARG A 522 14.90 16.31 -17.56
C ARG A 522 15.97 17.37 -17.34
N ARG A 523 15.73 18.63 -17.72
CA ARG A 523 16.70 19.73 -17.55
C ARG A 523 16.41 20.44 -16.23
N LYS A 524 17.42 20.57 -15.37
CA LYS A 524 17.28 21.21 -14.05
C LYS A 524 17.44 22.72 -14.19
N LEU A 525 16.32 23.42 -14.41
CA LEU A 525 16.27 24.89 -14.37
C LEU A 525 16.33 25.37 -12.92
N GLY A 526 16.93 26.53 -12.65
CA GLY A 526 16.96 27.10 -11.31
C GLY A 526 15.77 28.01 -11.05
N TYR A 527 15.37 28.06 -9.78
CA TYR A 527 14.29 28.90 -9.31
C TYR A 527 14.73 29.57 -8.01
N LEU A 528 14.85 30.89 -8.04
CA LEU A 528 15.49 31.70 -7.00
C LEU A 528 14.50 32.70 -6.42
N ASN A 529 14.22 32.57 -5.12
CA ASN A 529 13.39 33.52 -4.37
C ASN A 529 13.93 33.66 -2.94
N SER A 530 13.18 34.31 -2.05
CA SER A 530 13.59 34.52 -0.65
C SER A 530 13.75 33.23 0.17
N LEU A 531 13.23 32.09 -0.30
CA LEU A 531 13.23 30.80 0.41
C LEU A 531 14.05 29.72 -0.31
N VAL A 532 14.25 29.85 -1.62
CA VAL A 532 14.90 28.86 -2.48
C VAL A 532 16.03 29.55 -3.24
N SER A 533 17.24 29.01 -3.14
CA SER A 533 18.46 29.60 -3.75
C SER A 533 19.20 28.60 -4.64
N LYS A 534 18.50 27.57 -5.13
CA LYS A 534 19.10 26.52 -5.95
C LYS A 534 19.18 26.95 -7.42
N LYS A 535 20.40 27.21 -7.88
CA LYS A 535 20.75 27.54 -9.28
C LYS A 535 20.78 26.28 -10.15
N SER A 536 20.58 26.47 -11.45
CA SER A 536 20.79 25.48 -12.50
C SER A 536 22.28 25.22 -12.76
N ASP A 537 22.58 24.04 -13.29
CA ASP A 537 23.95 23.66 -13.65
C ASP A 537 24.45 24.42 -14.90
N ASP A 538 23.54 24.81 -15.79
CA ASP A 538 23.81 25.51 -17.05
C ASP A 538 23.61 27.04 -16.98
N GLY A 539 23.15 27.54 -15.83
CA GLY A 539 23.02 28.98 -15.56
C GLY A 539 21.81 29.65 -16.20
N PHE A 540 20.74 28.90 -16.50
CA PHE A 540 19.43 29.46 -16.86
C PHE A 540 18.48 29.43 -15.66
N ASP A 541 18.32 30.58 -15.00
CA ASP A 541 17.66 30.68 -13.70
C ASP A 541 16.51 31.69 -13.69
N PHE A 542 15.37 31.28 -13.16
CA PHE A 542 14.22 32.14 -12.93
C PHE A 542 14.31 32.73 -11.52
N MET A 543 14.14 34.03 -11.38
CA MET A 543 14.28 34.71 -10.11
C MET A 543 13.23 35.79 -9.88
N THR A 544 12.89 36.02 -8.61
CA THR A 544 12.06 37.17 -8.24
C THR A 544 12.89 38.44 -8.16
N LEU A 545 12.25 39.58 -8.41
CA LEU A 545 12.84 40.91 -8.26
C LEU A 545 13.49 41.09 -6.89
N THR A 546 12.81 40.63 -5.83
CA THR A 546 13.33 40.67 -4.46
C THR A 546 14.62 39.85 -4.31
N TYR A 547 14.73 38.68 -4.95
CA TYR A 547 15.95 37.89 -4.90
C TYR A 547 17.10 38.61 -5.60
N PHE A 548 16.85 39.14 -6.80
CA PHE A 548 17.83 39.90 -7.57
C PHE A 548 18.36 41.09 -6.75
N MET A 549 17.48 41.91 -6.20
CA MET A 549 17.86 43.11 -5.44
C MET A 549 18.59 42.80 -4.12
N LYS A 550 18.31 41.64 -3.50
CA LYS A 550 19.00 41.22 -2.26
C LYS A 550 20.37 40.59 -2.49
N ASN A 551 20.71 40.23 -3.72
CA ASN A 551 21.95 39.54 -4.06
C ASN A 551 22.70 40.31 -5.17
N PRO A 552 23.42 41.38 -4.84
CA PRO A 552 24.10 42.23 -5.82
C PRO A 552 25.09 41.48 -6.73
N ASP A 553 25.68 40.38 -6.23
CA ASP A 553 26.61 39.56 -6.99
C ASP A 553 25.97 38.89 -8.22
N VAL A 554 24.64 38.75 -8.24
CA VAL A 554 23.88 38.20 -9.38
C VAL A 554 24.20 38.98 -10.66
N LEU A 555 24.36 40.30 -10.62
CA LEU A 555 24.74 41.11 -11.79
C LEU A 555 26.07 40.69 -12.44
N ARG A 556 26.98 40.08 -11.67
CA ARG A 556 28.28 39.59 -12.15
C ARG A 556 28.22 38.12 -12.58
N GLU A 557 27.30 37.35 -12.01
CA GLU A 557 27.17 35.92 -12.26
C GLU A 557 26.41 35.56 -13.54
N TYR A 558 25.60 36.50 -14.06
CA TYR A 558 24.82 36.30 -15.29
C TYR A 558 25.25 37.30 -16.35
N ASP A 559 25.28 36.80 -17.59
CA ASP A 559 25.69 37.56 -18.76
C ASP A 559 24.51 38.32 -19.37
N VAL A 560 23.31 37.74 -19.27
CA VAL A 560 22.06 38.26 -19.84
C VAL A 560 20.96 38.20 -18.80
N PHE A 561 20.17 39.27 -18.71
CA PHE A 561 18.96 39.32 -17.91
C PHE A 561 17.72 39.46 -18.80
N VAL A 562 16.72 38.61 -18.57
CA VAL A 562 15.40 38.75 -19.18
C VAL A 562 14.47 39.38 -18.17
N LEU A 563 14.00 40.60 -18.41
CA LEU A 563 12.91 41.20 -17.67
C LEU A 563 11.58 40.61 -18.18
N ASN A 564 10.98 39.75 -17.36
CA ASN A 564 9.73 39.06 -17.67
C ASN A 564 8.53 39.94 -17.29
N GLU A 565 7.62 40.12 -18.24
CA GLU A 565 6.39 40.93 -18.10
C GLU A 565 6.65 42.36 -17.56
N PRO A 566 7.39 43.20 -18.30
CA PRO A 566 7.70 44.56 -17.88
C PRO A 566 6.45 45.42 -17.64
N ALA A 567 5.32 45.14 -18.30
CA ALA A 567 4.05 45.83 -18.03
C ALA A 567 3.57 45.64 -16.58
N ALA A 568 3.76 44.44 -16.02
CA ALA A 568 3.44 44.19 -14.62
C ALA A 568 4.39 44.93 -13.68
N LEU A 569 5.68 45.05 -14.04
CA LEU A 569 6.66 45.83 -13.28
C LEU A 569 6.27 47.33 -13.26
N MET A 570 5.96 47.89 -14.44
CA MET A 570 5.66 49.33 -14.60
C MET A 570 4.37 49.74 -13.89
N ALA A 571 3.41 48.83 -13.71
CA ALA A 571 2.22 49.07 -12.89
C ALA A 571 2.55 49.38 -11.41
N PHE A 572 3.74 49.02 -10.94
CA PHE A 572 4.25 49.32 -9.60
C PHE A 572 5.48 50.22 -9.64
N SER A 573 5.58 51.09 -10.65
CA SER A 573 6.69 52.04 -10.78
C SER A 573 6.90 52.89 -9.53
N GLU A 574 5.85 53.29 -8.81
CA GLU A 574 5.96 54.06 -7.56
C GLU A 574 6.48 53.25 -6.35
N ASN A 575 6.67 51.93 -6.48
CA ASN A 575 7.19 51.10 -5.38
C ASN A 575 8.71 51.27 -5.23
N GLU A 576 9.18 51.46 -3.99
CA GLU A 576 10.61 51.66 -3.68
C GLU A 576 11.52 50.55 -4.22
N LEU A 577 11.11 49.28 -4.12
CA LEU A 577 11.89 48.16 -4.66
C LEU A 577 12.01 48.23 -6.19
N VAL A 578 10.92 48.64 -6.85
CA VAL A 578 10.87 48.78 -8.32
C VAL A 578 11.73 49.96 -8.75
N GLN A 579 11.62 51.13 -8.11
CA GLN A 579 12.48 52.29 -8.39
C GLN A 579 13.97 51.97 -8.26
N ASN A 580 14.36 51.28 -7.19
CA ASN A 580 15.74 50.85 -6.99
C ASN A 580 16.21 49.90 -8.10
N PHE A 581 15.34 48.98 -8.54
CA PHE A 581 15.64 48.11 -9.67
C PHE A 581 15.74 48.89 -11.00
N LEU A 582 14.86 49.86 -11.25
CA LEU A 582 14.90 50.67 -12.47
C LEU A 582 16.22 51.44 -12.58
N SER A 583 16.76 51.96 -11.47
CA SER A 583 18.10 52.55 -11.44
C SER A 583 19.19 51.53 -11.82
N VAL A 584 19.13 50.31 -11.27
CA VAL A 584 20.10 49.25 -11.60
C VAL A 584 19.97 48.82 -13.06
N PHE A 585 18.75 48.75 -13.59
CA PHE A 585 18.47 48.44 -14.98
C PHE A 585 19.08 49.50 -15.91
N GLU A 586 18.88 50.78 -15.61
CA GLU A 586 19.41 51.88 -16.44
C GLU A 586 20.94 51.84 -16.52
N ASP A 587 21.61 51.59 -15.38
CA ASP A 587 23.07 51.51 -15.29
C ASP A 587 23.67 50.28 -16.00
N ASN A 588 22.86 49.25 -16.31
CA ASN A 588 23.34 47.96 -16.84
C ASN A 588 22.53 47.50 -18.07
N LYS A 589 21.87 48.43 -18.77
CA LYS A 589 20.90 48.14 -19.84
C LYS A 589 21.46 47.30 -20.98
N GLU A 590 22.77 47.29 -21.20
CA GLU A 590 23.46 46.42 -22.16
C GLU A 590 23.34 44.92 -21.87
N LYS A 591 23.03 44.53 -20.63
CA LYS A 591 22.80 43.13 -20.25
C LYS A 591 21.35 42.67 -20.37
N PHE A 592 20.41 43.58 -20.63
CA PHE A 592 18.98 43.28 -20.52
C PHE A 592 18.31 42.99 -21.86
N LEU A 593 17.32 42.11 -21.78
CA LEU A 593 16.29 41.80 -22.77
C LEU A 593 14.94 41.94 -22.06
N THR A 594 13.90 42.47 -22.70
CA THR A 594 12.55 42.46 -22.12
C THR A 594 11.64 41.54 -22.93
N ILE A 595 10.94 40.64 -22.25
CA ILE A 595 9.95 39.74 -22.87
C ILE A 595 8.62 39.88 -22.12
N GLY A 596 7.53 40.15 -22.82
CA GLY A 596 6.21 40.27 -22.22
C GLY A 596 5.06 39.84 -23.14
N SER A 597 3.85 39.79 -22.59
CA SER A 597 2.65 39.50 -23.37
C SER A 597 2.01 40.74 -24.01
N THR A 598 2.30 41.92 -23.46
CA THR A 598 1.62 43.17 -23.81
C THR A 598 2.61 44.33 -23.78
N LEU A 599 2.64 45.14 -24.84
CA LEU A 599 3.33 46.43 -24.88
C LEU A 599 2.37 47.53 -24.40
N THR A 600 2.70 48.21 -23.30
CA THR A 600 1.97 49.40 -22.84
C THR A 600 2.80 50.65 -23.12
N ASN A 601 2.17 51.83 -23.13
CA ASN A 601 2.87 53.10 -23.35
C ASN A 601 4.00 53.30 -22.32
N GLU A 602 3.77 52.93 -21.05
CA GLU A 602 4.77 53.06 -19.99
C GLU A 602 5.99 52.15 -20.23
N VAL A 603 5.77 50.96 -20.80
CA VAL A 603 6.85 50.04 -21.15
C VAL A 603 7.59 50.52 -22.39
N GLU A 604 6.86 51.04 -23.38
CA GLU A 604 7.45 51.63 -24.59
C GLU A 604 8.34 52.82 -24.22
N ASP A 605 7.85 53.75 -23.42
CA ASP A 605 8.62 54.90 -22.91
C ASP A 605 9.85 54.44 -22.13
N PHE A 606 9.74 53.37 -21.34
CA PHE A 606 10.83 52.80 -20.55
C PHE A 606 11.97 52.22 -21.40
N ILE A 607 11.72 51.70 -22.61
CA ILE A 607 12.75 51.00 -23.42
C ILE A 607 13.04 51.63 -24.78
N SER A 608 12.22 52.57 -25.25
CA SER A 608 12.18 53.10 -26.63
C SER A 608 13.50 53.64 -27.20
N ASN A 609 14.37 54.22 -26.38
CA ASN A 609 15.61 54.87 -26.85
C ASN A 609 16.81 53.93 -26.97
N ASP A 610 16.71 52.75 -26.36
CA ASP A 610 17.85 51.88 -26.11
C ASP A 610 17.65 50.45 -26.62
N PHE A 611 16.40 50.08 -26.93
CA PHE A 611 16.00 48.73 -27.28
C PHE A 611 15.31 48.71 -28.64
N ARG A 612 15.57 47.67 -29.42
CA ARG A 612 14.80 47.35 -30.62
C ARG A 612 13.49 46.69 -30.21
N ILE A 613 12.37 47.36 -30.44
CA ILE A 613 11.04 46.86 -30.08
C ILE A 613 10.48 45.98 -31.20
N ILE A 614 9.97 44.81 -30.83
CA ILE A 614 9.25 43.86 -31.68
C ILE A 614 7.92 43.57 -30.98
N ASP A 615 6.82 44.11 -31.51
CA ASP A 615 5.48 43.84 -31.00
C ASP A 615 4.68 42.98 -31.97
N LYS A 616 4.34 41.79 -31.51
CA LYS A 616 3.46 40.80 -32.15
C LYS A 616 2.27 40.46 -31.25
N SER A 617 2.09 41.18 -30.14
CA SER A 617 0.94 40.99 -29.28
C SER A 617 -0.33 41.25 -30.11
N LYS A 618 -1.25 40.28 -30.09
CA LYS A 618 -2.51 40.40 -30.81
C LYS A 618 -3.54 41.01 -29.86
N ARG A 619 -4.28 42.00 -30.34
CA ARG A 619 -5.50 42.44 -29.65
C ARG A 619 -6.52 41.33 -29.77
N VAL A 620 -6.82 40.66 -28.66
CA VAL A 620 -7.86 39.64 -28.59
C VAL A 620 -9.18 40.32 -28.30
N GLU A 621 -10.19 40.08 -29.13
CA GLU A 621 -11.57 40.49 -28.84
C GLU A 621 -12.25 39.37 -28.06
N PHE A 622 -12.70 39.66 -26.85
CA PHE A 622 -13.39 38.71 -25.98
C PHE A 622 -14.55 39.41 -25.27
N MET A 623 -15.53 38.63 -24.82
CA MET A 623 -16.63 39.11 -24.00
C MET A 623 -16.40 38.73 -22.55
N ILE A 624 -16.67 39.65 -21.62
CA ILE A 624 -16.70 39.36 -20.20
C ILE A 624 -18.15 39.22 -19.76
N MET A 625 -18.46 38.09 -19.12
CA MET A 625 -19.72 37.90 -18.40
C MET A 625 -19.47 37.96 -16.90
N ASP A 626 -20.07 38.94 -16.24
CA ASP A 626 -20.02 39.08 -14.78
C ASP A 626 -21.08 38.17 -14.13
N LEU A 627 -20.61 37.03 -13.63
CA LEU A 627 -21.40 36.04 -12.90
C LEU A 627 -20.99 35.96 -11.42
N ARG A 628 -20.28 36.98 -10.91
CA ARG A 628 -19.84 37.00 -9.52
C ARG A 628 -21.03 36.97 -8.57
N ASP A 629 -20.83 36.35 -7.41
CA ASP A 629 -21.85 36.12 -6.37
C ASP A 629 -23.09 35.32 -6.83
N LYS A 630 -23.08 34.70 -8.02
CA LYS A 630 -24.18 33.84 -8.50
C LYS A 630 -23.85 32.36 -8.27
N GLU A 631 -24.82 31.57 -7.79
CA GLU A 631 -24.69 30.11 -7.67
C GLU A 631 -24.76 29.41 -9.05
N ILE A 632 -23.71 29.52 -9.85
CA ILE A 632 -23.69 28.92 -11.21
C ILE A 632 -22.96 27.58 -11.26
N LEU A 633 -22.13 27.26 -10.26
CA LEU A 633 -21.20 26.13 -10.31
C LEU A 633 -21.91 24.79 -10.59
N LYS A 634 -23.04 24.55 -9.92
CA LYS A 634 -23.84 23.34 -10.12
C LYS A 634 -24.37 23.21 -11.54
N ASP A 635 -24.65 24.32 -12.21
CA ASP A 635 -25.19 24.33 -13.56
C ASP A 635 -24.09 24.19 -14.61
N VAL A 636 -22.93 24.82 -14.38
CA VAL A 636 -21.72 24.62 -15.21
C VAL A 636 -21.31 23.15 -15.20
N LEU A 637 -21.26 22.52 -14.02
CA LEU A 637 -20.83 21.12 -13.87
C LEU A 637 -21.79 20.09 -14.49
N LYS A 638 -23.01 20.51 -14.88
CA LYS A 638 -23.99 19.67 -15.61
C LYS A 638 -23.88 19.81 -17.13
N LYS A 639 -23.13 20.78 -17.66
CA LYS A 639 -22.98 20.97 -19.11
C LYS A 639 -22.27 19.78 -19.75
N GLU A 640 -22.54 19.55 -21.04
CA GLU A 640 -21.87 18.50 -21.83
C GLU A 640 -20.38 18.79 -22.04
N SER A 641 -20.02 20.07 -22.18
CA SER A 641 -18.65 20.57 -22.17
C SER A 641 -18.47 21.76 -21.25
N TYR A 642 -17.29 21.90 -20.67
CA TYR A 642 -16.87 23.09 -19.93
C TYR A 642 -15.35 23.16 -19.80
N THR A 643 -14.85 24.39 -19.74
CA THR A 643 -13.48 24.70 -19.32
C THR A 643 -13.51 25.58 -18.08
N ILE A 644 -13.03 25.06 -16.96
CA ILE A 644 -12.91 25.76 -15.69
C ILE A 644 -11.44 26.03 -15.39
N LEU A 645 -11.13 27.29 -15.06
CA LEU A 645 -9.85 27.77 -14.58
C LEU A 645 -9.94 28.13 -13.10
N LEU A 646 -8.88 27.76 -12.37
CA LEU A 646 -8.64 28.13 -10.98
C LEU A 646 -7.23 28.71 -10.86
N SER A 647 -7.10 29.85 -10.22
CA SER A 647 -5.85 30.51 -9.88
C SER A 647 -5.18 29.78 -8.70
N ASP A 648 -5.95 29.31 -7.71
CA ASP A 648 -5.45 28.42 -6.65
C ASP A 648 -5.63 26.94 -6.99
N GLN A 649 -4.53 26.30 -7.39
CA GLN A 649 -4.46 24.87 -7.66
C GLN A 649 -4.89 23.97 -6.48
N LYS A 650 -4.89 24.46 -5.23
CA LYS A 650 -5.32 23.69 -4.06
C LYS A 650 -6.81 23.39 -4.04
N GLU A 651 -7.62 24.18 -4.76
CA GLU A 651 -9.07 23.99 -4.83
C GLU A 651 -9.49 22.92 -5.85
N ILE A 652 -8.60 22.56 -6.79
CA ILE A 652 -8.87 21.56 -7.84
C ILE A 652 -9.38 20.22 -7.29
N PRO A 653 -8.76 19.58 -6.27
CA PRO A 653 -9.23 18.31 -5.74
C PRO A 653 -10.62 18.38 -5.10
N LYS A 654 -10.97 19.52 -4.49
CA LYS A 654 -12.29 19.75 -3.89
C LYS A 654 -13.33 19.89 -4.98
N LEU A 655 -13.05 20.71 -5.98
CA LEU A 655 -13.93 20.91 -7.13
C LEU A 655 -14.13 19.62 -7.93
N LEU A 656 -13.09 18.81 -8.14
CA LEU A 656 -13.22 17.51 -8.82
C LEU A 656 -14.15 16.56 -8.09
N LYS A 657 -14.05 16.48 -6.76
CA LYS A 657 -14.97 15.66 -5.96
C LYS A 657 -16.41 16.14 -6.10
N GLU A 658 -16.62 17.45 -6.10
CA GLU A 658 -17.93 18.05 -6.29
C GLU A 658 -18.48 17.81 -7.70
N ALA A 659 -17.66 17.96 -8.72
CA ALA A 659 -18.00 17.69 -10.12
C ALA A 659 -18.41 16.24 -10.35
N VAL A 660 -17.66 15.27 -9.80
CA VAL A 660 -18.01 13.84 -9.86
C VAL A 660 -19.31 13.56 -9.09
N LYS A 661 -19.53 14.23 -7.96
CA LYS A 661 -20.76 14.07 -7.15
C LYS A 661 -22.01 14.60 -7.87
N ILE A 662 -21.88 15.74 -8.57
CA ILE A 662 -23.01 16.41 -9.23
C ILE A 662 -23.31 15.77 -10.60
N SER A 663 -22.29 15.54 -11.42
CA SER A 663 -22.49 15.02 -12.78
C SER A 663 -22.69 13.50 -12.82
N GLY A 664 -22.18 12.75 -11.83
CA GLY A 664 -22.13 11.29 -11.86
C GLY A 664 -21.14 10.72 -12.87
N GLU A 665 -20.47 11.58 -13.65
CA GLU A 665 -19.51 11.22 -14.67
C GLU A 665 -18.07 11.19 -14.11
N LYS A 666 -17.25 10.32 -14.68
CA LYS A 666 -15.84 10.16 -14.30
C LYS A 666 -14.86 10.64 -15.37
N ASP A 667 -15.38 11.09 -16.52
CA ASP A 667 -14.58 11.56 -17.66
C ASP A 667 -14.33 13.07 -17.57
N ILE A 668 -13.82 13.52 -16.43
CA ILE A 668 -13.41 14.90 -16.19
C ILE A 668 -11.89 14.91 -16.20
N THR A 669 -11.31 15.60 -17.18
CA THR A 669 -9.86 15.77 -17.22
C THR A 669 -9.48 16.97 -16.36
N PHE A 670 -8.40 16.83 -15.59
CA PHE A 670 -7.89 17.94 -14.80
C PHE A 670 -6.40 18.15 -14.97
N TYR A 671 -5.98 19.37 -14.69
CA TYR A 671 -4.58 19.79 -14.78
C TYR A 671 -4.22 20.69 -13.61
N ALA A 672 -3.12 20.40 -12.91
CA ALA A 672 -2.58 21.25 -11.86
C ALA A 672 -1.06 21.34 -11.96
N ASN A 673 -0.48 22.49 -11.63
CA ASN A 673 0.97 22.69 -11.64
C ASN A 673 1.71 21.77 -10.64
N ALA A 674 1.06 21.33 -9.56
CA ALA A 674 1.61 20.35 -8.61
C ALA A 674 1.64 18.90 -9.14
N MET A 675 1.04 18.60 -10.29
CA MET A 675 1.05 17.25 -10.86
C MET A 675 2.48 16.82 -11.25
N LYS A 676 2.76 15.52 -11.15
CA LYS A 676 4.01 14.95 -11.66
C LYS A 676 4.12 15.19 -13.17
N ASP A 677 5.34 15.40 -13.67
CA ASP A 677 5.57 15.83 -15.06
C ASP A 677 4.95 14.90 -16.09
N HIS A 678 5.03 13.58 -15.88
CA HIS A 678 4.40 12.61 -16.77
C HIS A 678 2.87 12.72 -16.81
N HIS A 679 2.20 13.08 -15.71
CA HIS A 679 0.74 13.31 -15.71
C HIS A 679 0.38 14.58 -16.50
N LYS A 680 1.15 15.66 -16.34
CA LYS A 680 0.98 16.89 -17.11
C LYS A 680 1.09 16.59 -18.61
N MET A 681 2.11 15.83 -19.01
CA MET A 681 2.32 15.42 -20.40
C MET A 681 1.15 14.59 -20.98
N MET A 682 0.53 13.72 -20.16
CA MET A 682 -0.65 12.95 -20.58
C MET A 682 -1.85 13.85 -20.90
N VAL A 683 -2.14 14.80 -20.02
CA VAL A 683 -3.23 15.75 -20.21
C VAL A 683 -3.02 16.52 -21.52
N MET A 684 -1.82 17.02 -21.77
CA MET A 684 -1.46 17.69 -23.03
C MET A 684 -1.68 16.82 -24.27
N SER A 685 -1.31 15.53 -24.22
CA SER A 685 -1.55 14.62 -25.34
C SER A 685 -3.04 14.35 -25.59
N SER A 686 -3.88 14.45 -24.56
CA SER A 686 -5.33 14.26 -24.69
C SER A 686 -6.00 15.53 -25.24
N ILE A 687 -5.55 16.71 -24.81
CA ILE A 687 -5.98 18.02 -25.34
C ILE A 687 -5.72 18.07 -26.86
N THR A 688 -4.49 17.75 -27.29
CA THR A 688 -4.09 17.83 -28.72
C THR A 688 -4.78 16.83 -29.65
N LYS A 689 -5.50 15.83 -29.11
CA LYS A 689 -6.25 14.84 -29.90
C LYS A 689 -7.77 15.13 -29.92
N ASP A 690 -8.18 16.28 -29.39
CA ASP A 690 -9.57 16.73 -29.31
C ASP A 690 -10.48 15.72 -28.56
N ARG A 691 -9.95 15.17 -27.46
CA ARG A 691 -10.62 14.11 -26.67
C ARG A 691 -11.21 14.58 -25.36
N ILE A 692 -11.10 15.87 -25.03
CA ILE A 692 -11.51 16.41 -23.74
C ILE A 692 -12.73 17.30 -23.95
N ARG A 693 -13.83 16.98 -23.27
CA ARG A 693 -15.03 17.82 -23.24
C ARG A 693 -15.20 18.57 -21.92
N LYS A 694 -14.73 17.99 -20.82
CA LYS A 694 -14.86 18.53 -19.46
C LYS A 694 -13.47 18.71 -18.86
N PHE A 695 -13.08 19.96 -18.66
CA PHE A 695 -11.73 20.30 -18.24
C PHE A 695 -11.72 21.24 -17.03
N ILE A 696 -10.94 20.86 -16.01
CA ILE A 696 -10.69 21.68 -14.82
C ILE A 696 -9.18 21.88 -14.69
N CYS A 697 -8.70 23.11 -14.77
CA CYS A 697 -7.27 23.37 -14.75
C CYS A 697 -6.87 24.53 -13.85
N SER A 698 -5.67 24.43 -13.28
CA SER A 698 -5.02 25.60 -12.72
C SER A 698 -4.54 26.50 -13.83
N THR A 699 -4.57 27.81 -13.63
CA THR A 699 -3.89 28.78 -14.50
C THR A 699 -2.41 28.39 -14.64
N ASN A 700 -1.89 28.47 -15.87
CA ASN A 700 -0.54 27.98 -16.16
C ASN A 700 0.19 28.72 -17.27
N THR A 701 -0.45 29.73 -17.88
CA THR A 701 0.14 30.61 -18.91
C THR A 701 0.65 29.83 -20.11
N ASP A 702 -0.19 28.94 -20.62
CA ASP A 702 0.10 28.03 -21.74
C ASP A 702 -0.92 28.10 -22.88
N GLY A 703 -1.96 28.92 -22.68
CA GLY A 703 -3.09 29.00 -23.59
C GLY A 703 -3.86 27.71 -23.70
N LEU A 704 -3.89 26.90 -22.63
CA LEU A 704 -4.66 25.65 -22.57
C LEU A 704 -6.12 25.84 -22.99
N PRO A 705 -6.84 26.88 -22.51
CA PRO A 705 -8.23 27.10 -22.88
C PRO A 705 -8.42 27.26 -24.39
N SER A 706 -7.46 27.93 -25.06
CA SER A 706 -7.52 28.12 -26.51
C SER A 706 -7.16 26.89 -27.33
N ILE A 707 -6.52 25.86 -26.74
CA ILE A 707 -6.26 24.58 -27.43
C ILE A 707 -7.53 23.70 -27.42
N LEU A 708 -8.38 23.84 -26.40
CA LEU A 708 -9.60 23.04 -26.25
C LEU A 708 -10.71 23.42 -27.22
N GLY A 709 -10.60 24.55 -27.93
CA GLY A 709 -11.59 24.98 -28.91
C GLY A 709 -12.94 25.42 -28.32
N GLU A 710 -13.07 25.43 -26.99
CA GLU A 710 -14.25 25.93 -26.30
C GLU A 710 -14.34 27.45 -26.39
N ASP A 711 -15.57 27.96 -26.55
CA ASP A 711 -15.84 29.39 -26.64
C ASP A 711 -16.10 30.02 -25.26
N GLU A 712 -16.42 29.23 -24.23
CA GLU A 712 -16.68 29.69 -22.86
C GLU A 712 -15.63 29.17 -21.86
N VAL A 713 -15.07 30.08 -21.06
CA VAL A 713 -14.14 29.76 -19.98
C VAL A 713 -14.68 30.33 -18.67
N TYR A 714 -14.62 29.53 -17.60
CA TYR A 714 -15.12 29.88 -16.27
C TYR A 714 -13.98 30.08 -15.30
N LEU A 715 -13.85 31.27 -14.74
CA LEU A 715 -12.89 31.57 -13.67
C LEU A 715 -13.63 31.56 -12.32
N LEU A 716 -13.32 30.58 -11.47
CA LEU A 716 -14.07 30.33 -10.22
C LEU A 716 -13.44 30.94 -8.96
N ASP A 717 -12.24 31.49 -9.08
CA ASP A 717 -11.57 32.23 -8.02
C ASP A 717 -11.01 33.56 -8.56
N PHE A 718 -10.54 34.41 -7.66
CA PHE A 718 -9.99 35.70 -8.06
C PHE A 718 -8.62 35.52 -8.74
N PRO A 719 -8.39 36.10 -9.94
CA PRO A 719 -7.11 36.02 -10.62
C PRO A 719 -6.05 36.78 -9.82
N LEU A 720 -4.96 36.11 -9.52
CA LEU A 720 -3.78 36.65 -8.83
C LEU A 720 -2.93 37.52 -9.77
N THR A 721 -2.98 37.27 -11.08
CA THR A 721 -2.25 38.08 -12.07
C THR A 721 -3.08 38.32 -13.33
N SER A 722 -2.81 39.43 -14.04
CA SER A 722 -3.42 39.70 -15.35
C SER A 722 -3.09 38.65 -16.41
N LEU A 723 -1.95 37.93 -16.27
CA LEU A 723 -1.60 36.82 -17.15
C LEU A 723 -2.60 35.66 -17.07
N GLU A 724 -3.24 35.42 -15.94
CA GLU A 724 -4.22 34.34 -15.79
C GLU A 724 -5.50 34.64 -16.58
N ILE A 725 -5.85 35.93 -16.65
CA ILE A 725 -6.90 36.41 -17.54
C ILE A 725 -6.46 36.21 -18.98
N ILE A 726 -5.26 36.68 -19.37
CA ILE A 726 -4.76 36.54 -20.75
C ILE A 726 -4.66 35.06 -21.16
N ASP A 727 -4.30 34.16 -20.24
CA ASP A 727 -4.27 32.71 -20.43
C ASP A 727 -5.65 32.13 -20.76
N ALA A 728 -6.70 32.69 -20.14
CA ALA A 728 -8.09 32.32 -20.38
C ALA A 728 -8.60 32.75 -21.76
N ILE A 729 -8.02 33.79 -22.37
CA ILE A 729 -8.56 34.46 -23.56
C ILE A 729 -7.49 34.72 -24.64
N GLN A 730 -6.92 33.66 -25.23
CA GLN A 730 -5.93 33.80 -26.31
C GLN A 730 -6.50 33.65 -27.73
N ARG A 731 -7.81 33.48 -27.87
CA ARG A 731 -8.50 33.39 -29.17
C ARG A 731 -9.64 34.41 -29.22
N SER A 732 -9.79 35.11 -30.34
CA SER A 732 -10.89 36.05 -30.52
C SER A 732 -12.24 35.32 -30.50
N GLY A 733 -13.25 35.96 -29.91
CA GLY A 733 -14.60 35.42 -29.77
C GLY A 733 -14.85 34.60 -28.49
N MET A 734 -13.86 34.48 -27.60
CA MET A 734 -14.03 33.79 -26.32
C MET A 734 -14.89 34.60 -25.34
N ILE A 735 -15.63 33.89 -24.48
CA ILE A 735 -16.43 34.42 -23.39
C ILE A 735 -15.77 34.03 -22.07
N LEU A 736 -15.26 35.03 -21.36
CA LEU A 736 -14.72 34.88 -20.02
C LEU A 736 -15.83 35.10 -18.99
N ASN A 737 -16.20 34.05 -18.28
CA ASN A 737 -17.18 34.08 -17.21
C ASN A 737 -16.48 34.27 -15.87
N LEU A 738 -16.65 35.45 -15.25
CA LEU A 738 -16.15 35.73 -13.91
C LEU A 738 -17.16 35.17 -12.89
N ALA A 739 -16.81 34.08 -12.22
CA ALA A 739 -17.74 33.27 -11.44
C ALA A 739 -17.26 33.00 -10.00
N TYR A 740 -16.47 33.92 -9.47
CA TYR A 740 -16.00 33.94 -8.08
C TYR A 740 -16.88 34.83 -7.20
N SER A 741 -16.84 34.62 -5.90
CA SER A 741 -17.56 35.38 -4.88
C SER A 741 -16.78 36.61 -4.43
N LYS A 742 -17.45 37.54 -3.74
CA LYS A 742 -16.79 38.65 -3.01
C LYS A 742 -15.81 38.18 -1.94
N GLU A 743 -16.02 37.00 -1.36
CA GLU A 743 -15.09 36.42 -0.39
C GLU A 743 -13.76 36.04 -1.04
N ASP A 744 -13.75 35.71 -2.34
CA ASP A 744 -12.52 35.39 -3.08
C ASP A 744 -11.66 36.64 -3.39
N ILE A 745 -12.22 37.84 -3.24
CA ILE A 745 -11.53 39.13 -3.46
C ILE A 745 -10.80 39.60 -2.18
N LEU A 746 -11.30 39.21 -1.01
CA LEU A 746 -10.82 39.62 0.31
C LEU A 746 -9.68 38.71 0.80
#